data_AF-A0A9X0KC44-F1
#
_entry.id   AF-A0A9X0KC44-F1
#
_cell.length_a   1.000
_cell.length_b   1.000
_cell.length_c   1.000
_cell.angle_alpha   90.00
_cell.angle_beta   90.00
_cell.angle_gamma   90.00
#
_symmetry.space_group_name_H-M   'P 1'
#
loop_
_entity.id
_entity.type
_entity.pdbx_description
1 polymer ?
#
loop_
_entity_poly.entity_id
_entity_poly.type
_entity_poly.pdbx_seq_one_letter_code
_entity_poly.pdbx_strand_id
1 'polypeptide(L)'
;MFKKQVKSCVVVLMAIILCMAALPGYEASAVSKGTSVNEAIGLKDGEVISGTLQNEKEESWYQITPSADDVAKHTHMQIAVKSKQVLSVSVYPSKDRAIKDDTYSRYRVDTASGETEINFPHAWSGPYYVKVLYLGSEEDSRDEEEDAAYTIGYKGANLPPSEPIFPEEEEPTIIIIEKKHGREILQSIRTIEDKRFNETADGQKLTRLLQKTKPFLKSKLINNQKKQQTVYNHLLTLKSLLNDVEKNGAFSGHIVTEKEQQAIRSLFDMLKEASPAYLKKELETVGQKVGIDQLEGKSIGYVLEKQKLVPEEKVNTNKIIFKLKDGQTLQSAKKKMKGYGIQENRVTSQSVNPLFKGMYVYDVPAGKESAGKTLKAGKAVIKSTARKLSSMPNVEFAEPVQTYRALSNDAQYGYQWPLKNSAQNSGKKGADVKFEQMNTLIGTSKMKQTLIAVVDTGVDSRLSDLSGTVRTDLGANLIGRNKDAIDDNGHGTHVAGIIAAKADNHYSMAGLNQHTGIIPVKVLDAYGNGDTEHIALGIKHAVDKGAKVINMSLGGYYSKVIEYAMNYAAQKNVLVVVASGNDGIPEMGYPATSKYAMAVGASNRMDIAAEFSSYGKGLSMSAPGSDIPSLMPDGNVSYLSGTSMATPYVAAAAGLLLSKNPTLKPNQVRNILQNTADDISFKAVDGTDDVFYDENDEPVVDPKIPGIDWMTGHGRLNAFAALSAVELNASVNKVEDQHQKVTGKAKAGAAISVYRGKTLLGKGTASKKGTFSVKIKHQNKNKVLHIKISKGKAATSLKTVVKKGKAPAKPKVNRVTVKSKTVKGTAGAGLTIKVKNKSKKVIQTVKTNSKGAFTAKIKPQKAKTVLYVTASDVRKRESKAVKVVVKK
;
A
#
# COMPACT_ATOMS: atom_id res chain seq x y z
N MET A 1 -39.00 -20.61 -61.77
CA MET A 1 -38.32 -20.95 -60.50
C MET A 1 -37.13 -19.99 -60.38
N PHE A 2 -37.03 -19.00 -59.51
CA PHE A 2 -37.41 -18.83 -58.11
C PHE A 2 -37.79 -17.35 -57.88
N LYS A 3 -38.93 -17.12 -57.21
CA LYS A 3 -39.40 -15.83 -56.72
C LYS A 3 -39.71 -16.01 -55.23
N LYS A 4 -39.45 -14.97 -54.43
CA LYS A 4 -39.86 -14.75 -53.01
C LYS A 4 -39.07 -15.63 -52.01
N GLN A 5 -38.57 -15.15 -50.86
CA GLN A 5 -39.07 -14.08 -50.01
C GLN A 5 -37.94 -13.54 -49.11
N VAL A 6 -37.69 -12.24 -49.23
CA VAL A 6 -37.21 -11.36 -48.17
C VAL A 6 -38.17 -11.45 -46.97
N LYS A 7 -37.64 -11.32 -45.73
CA LYS A 7 -38.29 -11.29 -44.40
C LYS A 7 -38.19 -12.60 -43.59
N SER A 8 -37.22 -12.68 -42.66
CA SER A 8 -37.38 -13.28 -41.30
C SER A 8 -36.10 -13.27 -40.43
N CYS A 9 -35.35 -12.16 -40.39
CA CYS A 9 -34.37 -11.92 -39.30
C CYS A 9 -34.61 -10.59 -38.55
N VAL A 10 -35.72 -9.90 -38.85
CA VAL A 10 -36.16 -8.69 -38.15
C VAL A 10 -37.39 -8.96 -37.27
N VAL A 11 -37.98 -10.17 -37.33
CA VAL A 11 -39.17 -10.54 -36.52
C VAL A 11 -38.83 -11.47 -35.35
N VAL A 12 -37.73 -12.23 -35.40
CA VAL A 12 -37.31 -13.09 -34.28
C VAL A 12 -36.56 -12.30 -33.18
N LEU A 13 -35.98 -11.14 -33.52
CA LEU A 13 -35.42 -10.21 -32.53
C LEU A 13 -36.48 -9.27 -31.90
N MET A 14 -37.67 -9.14 -32.48
CA MET A 14 -38.81 -8.44 -31.86
C MET A 14 -39.69 -9.36 -31.00
N ALA A 15 -39.69 -10.67 -31.24
CA ALA A 15 -40.43 -11.64 -30.42
C ALA A 15 -39.74 -12.01 -29.09
N ILE A 16 -38.45 -11.71 -28.93
CA ILE A 16 -37.72 -11.88 -27.65
C ILE A 16 -37.77 -10.60 -26.80
N ILE A 17 -38.08 -9.47 -27.42
CA ILE A 17 -38.33 -8.18 -26.73
C ILE A 17 -39.79 -8.04 -26.28
N LEU A 18 -40.71 -8.90 -26.75
CA LEU A 18 -42.14 -8.91 -26.37
C LEU A 18 -42.56 -10.04 -25.40
N CYS A 19 -41.62 -10.80 -24.83
CA CYS A 19 -41.90 -11.86 -23.85
C CYS A 19 -41.10 -11.75 -22.53
N MET A 20 -40.79 -10.53 -22.09
CA MET A 20 -40.45 -10.23 -20.68
C MET A 20 -41.28 -9.04 -20.13
N ALA A 21 -42.56 -8.99 -20.50
CA ALA A 21 -43.56 -8.18 -19.83
C ALA A 21 -44.60 -9.12 -19.19
N ALA A 22 -44.22 -9.77 -18.09
CA ALA A 22 -45.12 -10.33 -17.09
C ALA A 22 -44.27 -11.01 -16.02
N LEU A 23 -44.10 -10.37 -14.87
CA LEU A 23 -44.08 -10.95 -13.51
C LEU A 23 -44.09 -9.77 -12.51
N PRO A 24 -44.61 -9.99 -11.30
CA PRO A 24 -45.77 -9.32 -10.74
C PRO A 24 -45.50 -7.89 -10.25
N GLY A 25 -46.52 -7.05 -10.36
CA GLY A 25 -46.57 -5.75 -9.70
C GLY A 25 -46.28 -5.93 -8.20
N TYR A 26 -45.20 -5.31 -7.74
CA TYR A 26 -45.11 -4.90 -6.35
C TYR A 26 -46.09 -3.75 -6.17
N GLU A 27 -47.11 -3.95 -5.35
CA GLU A 27 -48.06 -2.90 -5.00
C GLU A 27 -47.32 -1.73 -4.36
N ALA A 28 -47.19 -0.62 -5.10
CA ALA A 28 -46.71 0.63 -4.55
C ALA A 28 -47.83 1.24 -3.71
N SER A 29 -47.55 1.47 -2.43
CA SER A 29 -48.47 2.23 -1.57
C SER A 29 -48.37 3.72 -1.90
N ALA A 30 -49.51 4.36 -2.19
CA ALA A 30 -49.56 5.82 -2.37
C ALA A 30 -49.34 6.52 -1.02
N VAL A 31 -48.38 7.44 -0.95
CA VAL A 31 -48.07 8.22 0.26
C VAL A 31 -48.22 9.71 -0.03
N SER A 32 -48.77 10.46 0.94
CA SER A 32 -48.93 11.92 0.88
C SER A 32 -47.57 12.64 0.69
N LYS A 33 -47.56 13.61 -0.21
CA LYS A 33 -46.41 14.39 -0.69
C LYS A 33 -45.64 15.12 0.43
N GLY A 34 -44.31 14.94 0.49
CA GLY A 34 -43.42 15.75 1.32
C GLY A 34 -42.98 17.00 0.55
N THR A 35 -43.63 18.13 0.77
CA THR A 35 -43.41 19.37 -0.02
C THR A 35 -42.20 20.18 0.43
N SER A 36 -41.57 19.76 1.54
CA SER A 36 -40.34 20.37 2.07
C SER A 36 -39.45 19.33 2.74
N VAL A 37 -38.18 19.68 2.97
CA VAL A 37 -37.21 18.84 3.72
C VAL A 37 -37.76 18.41 5.10
N ASN A 38 -38.61 19.22 5.74
CA ASN A 38 -39.21 18.92 7.04
C ASN A 38 -40.32 17.86 6.97
N GLU A 39 -40.90 17.68 5.79
CA GLU A 39 -42.00 16.75 5.50
C GLU A 39 -41.52 15.53 4.70
N ALA A 40 -40.20 15.30 4.66
CA ALA A 40 -39.59 14.26 3.86
C ALA A 40 -40.16 12.87 4.20
N ILE A 41 -40.56 12.12 3.16
CA ILE A 41 -41.18 10.80 3.31
C ILE A 41 -40.10 9.76 3.60
N GLY A 42 -40.28 8.96 4.66
CA GLY A 42 -39.35 7.90 5.01
C GLY A 42 -39.31 6.77 3.98
N LEU A 43 -38.14 6.45 3.46
CA LEU A 43 -37.88 5.29 2.60
C LEU A 43 -37.22 4.16 3.42
N LYS A 44 -37.62 2.91 3.18
CA LYS A 44 -36.99 1.70 3.75
C LYS A 44 -36.21 0.89 2.72
N ASP A 45 -35.26 0.10 3.18
CA ASP A 45 -34.42 -0.74 2.32
C ASP A 45 -35.27 -1.75 1.54
N GLY A 46 -35.11 -1.76 0.22
CA GLY A 46 -35.87 -2.61 -0.71
C GLY A 46 -37.30 -2.12 -1.00
N GLU A 47 -37.77 -1.05 -0.36
CA GLU A 47 -39.08 -0.46 -0.63
C GLU A 47 -39.04 0.42 -1.88
N VAL A 48 -40.11 0.35 -2.68
CA VAL A 48 -40.33 1.22 -3.84
C VAL A 48 -41.70 1.88 -3.66
N ILE A 49 -41.72 3.21 -3.71
CA ILE A 49 -42.94 4.01 -3.61
C ILE A 49 -43.14 4.82 -4.90
N SER A 50 -44.39 5.20 -5.16
CA SER A 50 -44.75 6.04 -6.32
C SER A 50 -45.03 7.47 -5.88
N GLY A 51 -44.74 8.44 -6.76
CA GLY A 51 -45.05 9.86 -6.58
C GLY A 51 -45.47 10.50 -7.89
N THR A 52 -46.09 11.69 -7.77
CA THR A 52 -46.54 12.50 -8.90
C THR A 52 -46.23 13.99 -8.64
N LEU A 53 -45.64 14.67 -9.61
CA LEU A 53 -45.41 16.12 -9.61
C LEU A 53 -46.26 16.74 -10.73
N GLN A 54 -47.06 17.75 -10.40
CA GLN A 54 -48.05 18.31 -11.31
C GLN A 54 -47.55 19.54 -12.06
N ASN A 55 -46.64 20.32 -11.45
CA ASN A 55 -46.18 21.59 -12.00
C ASN A 55 -44.66 21.60 -12.15
N GLU A 56 -44.15 22.36 -13.13
CA GLU A 56 -42.72 22.64 -13.23
C GLU A 56 -42.19 23.25 -11.92
N LYS A 57 -40.95 22.89 -11.56
CA LYS A 57 -40.27 23.30 -10.32
C LYS A 57 -40.89 22.75 -9.04
N GLU A 58 -41.92 21.90 -9.15
CA GLU A 58 -42.43 21.21 -7.99
C GLU A 58 -41.46 20.11 -7.53
N GLU A 59 -41.29 19.98 -6.22
CA GLU A 59 -40.36 19.03 -5.62
C GLU A 59 -41.02 18.11 -4.59
N SER A 60 -40.47 16.92 -4.46
CA SER A 60 -40.77 15.96 -3.39
C SER A 60 -39.50 15.59 -2.65
N TRP A 61 -39.63 15.49 -1.33
CA TRP A 61 -38.53 15.13 -0.45
C TRP A 61 -38.73 13.75 0.18
N TYR A 62 -37.62 13.01 0.27
CA TYR A 62 -37.55 11.69 0.89
C TYR A 62 -36.41 11.63 1.89
N GLN A 63 -36.57 10.81 2.93
CA GLN A 63 -35.58 10.60 3.98
C GLN A 63 -35.19 9.12 4.05
N ILE A 64 -33.88 8.86 4.06
CA ILE A 64 -33.33 7.52 4.29
C ILE A 64 -32.59 7.54 5.64
N THR A 65 -32.96 6.61 6.53
CA THR A 65 -32.29 6.44 7.83
C THR A 65 -31.77 4.99 7.92
N PRO A 66 -30.53 4.74 7.49
CA PRO A 66 -29.96 3.39 7.52
C PRO A 66 -29.86 2.87 8.95
N SER A 67 -30.18 1.59 9.14
CA SER A 67 -29.90 0.91 10.41
C SER A 67 -28.39 0.66 10.57
N ALA A 68 -27.94 0.38 11.79
CA ALA A 68 -26.56 -0.04 12.03
C ALA A 68 -26.18 -1.31 11.24
N ASP A 69 -27.17 -2.19 11.03
CA ASP A 69 -27.03 -3.40 10.23
C ASP A 69 -26.82 -3.08 8.74
N ASP A 70 -27.49 -2.06 8.20
CA ASP A 70 -27.32 -1.63 6.81
C ASP A 70 -25.92 -1.07 6.59
N VAL A 71 -25.46 -0.20 7.49
CA VAL A 71 -24.10 0.36 7.46
C VAL A 71 -23.04 -0.74 7.59
N ALA A 72 -23.28 -1.78 8.40
CA ALA A 72 -22.35 -2.89 8.55
C ALA A 72 -22.30 -3.83 7.34
N LYS A 73 -23.40 -3.95 6.59
CA LYS A 73 -23.50 -4.89 5.45
C LYS A 73 -23.19 -4.24 4.11
N HIS A 74 -23.40 -2.94 3.99
CA HIS A 74 -23.39 -2.23 2.72
C HIS A 74 -22.45 -1.03 2.75
N THR A 75 -21.69 -0.86 1.67
CA THR A 75 -20.86 0.34 1.44
C THR A 75 -21.67 1.55 0.95
N HIS A 76 -22.76 1.30 0.22
CA HIS A 76 -23.55 2.32 -0.47
C HIS A 76 -25.05 2.03 -0.39
N MET A 77 -25.85 3.07 -0.52
CA MET A 77 -27.27 3.04 -0.85
C MET A 77 -27.40 3.28 -2.35
N GLN A 78 -27.97 2.31 -3.07
CA GLN A 78 -28.29 2.43 -4.48
C GLN A 78 -29.72 2.95 -4.61
N ILE A 79 -29.86 4.24 -4.90
CA ILE A 79 -31.15 4.93 -5.02
C ILE A 79 -31.55 4.94 -6.49
N ALA A 80 -32.73 4.43 -6.81
CA ALA A 80 -33.24 4.34 -8.17
C ALA A 80 -34.50 5.20 -8.32
N VAL A 81 -34.55 6.01 -9.38
CA VAL A 81 -35.74 6.80 -9.75
C VAL A 81 -36.08 6.53 -11.19
N LYS A 82 -37.37 6.26 -11.47
CA LYS A 82 -37.88 6.03 -12.83
C LYS A 82 -39.02 6.98 -13.12
N SER A 83 -38.96 7.68 -14.25
CA SER A 83 -40.02 8.58 -14.72
C SER A 83 -40.00 8.65 -16.24
N LYS A 84 -41.16 8.91 -16.86
CA LYS A 84 -41.24 9.19 -18.30
C LYS A 84 -40.82 10.63 -18.60
N GLN A 85 -41.03 11.54 -17.64
CA GLN A 85 -40.63 12.94 -17.70
C GLN A 85 -39.20 13.10 -17.17
N VAL A 86 -38.58 14.24 -17.51
CA VAL A 86 -37.24 14.59 -17.03
C VAL A 86 -37.35 15.18 -15.62
N LEU A 87 -36.86 14.42 -14.65
CA LEU A 87 -36.78 14.81 -13.24
C LEU A 87 -35.31 14.99 -12.86
N SER A 88 -35.01 16.03 -12.09
CA SER A 88 -33.72 16.15 -11.40
C SER A 88 -33.80 15.42 -10.05
N VAL A 89 -32.82 14.56 -9.80
CA VAL A 89 -32.70 13.80 -8.55
C VAL A 89 -31.41 14.21 -7.86
N SER A 90 -31.50 14.67 -6.61
CA SER A 90 -30.36 15.09 -5.80
C SER A 90 -30.35 14.42 -4.43
N VAL A 91 -29.20 13.92 -3.97
CA VAL A 91 -29.09 13.23 -2.67
C VAL A 91 -28.16 14.01 -1.72
N TYR A 92 -28.58 14.23 -0.48
CA TYR A 92 -27.88 15.04 0.52
C TYR A 92 -27.51 14.21 1.75
N PRO A 93 -26.30 14.41 2.32
CA PRO A 93 -25.83 13.63 3.46
C PRO A 93 -26.39 14.07 4.81
N SER A 94 -27.09 15.21 4.87
CA SER A 94 -27.72 15.72 6.09
C SER A 94 -28.86 16.69 5.78
N LYS A 95 -29.70 16.94 6.79
CA LYS A 95 -30.82 17.88 6.71
C LYS A 95 -30.36 19.31 6.43
N ASP A 96 -29.31 19.78 7.11
CA ASP A 96 -28.78 21.14 6.93
C ASP A 96 -28.28 21.38 5.51
N ARG A 97 -27.69 20.35 4.88
CA ARG A 97 -27.22 20.40 3.50
C ARG A 97 -28.38 20.33 2.51
N ALA A 98 -29.41 19.54 2.80
CA ALA A 98 -30.65 19.53 2.03
C ALA A 98 -31.34 20.90 2.03
N ILE A 99 -31.46 21.56 3.18
CA ILE A 99 -32.07 22.90 3.31
C ILE A 99 -31.30 23.96 2.50
N LYS A 100 -29.97 23.81 2.38
CA LYS A 100 -29.10 24.72 1.63
C LYS A 100 -28.93 24.35 0.15
N ASP A 101 -29.56 23.27 -0.29
CA ASP A 101 -29.32 22.65 -1.60
C ASP A 101 -27.81 22.45 -1.86
N ASP A 102 -27.08 21.97 -0.85
CA ASP A 102 -25.63 21.73 -0.89
C ASP A 102 -25.35 20.22 -0.98
N THR A 103 -25.17 19.71 -2.20
CA THR A 103 -24.62 18.37 -2.45
C THR A 103 -23.59 18.36 -3.56
N TYR A 104 -22.85 17.25 -3.67
CA TYR A 104 -21.82 17.04 -4.68
C TYR A 104 -22.47 16.80 -6.05
N SER A 105 -21.82 17.29 -7.11
CA SER A 105 -22.31 17.18 -8.49
C SER A 105 -22.63 15.75 -8.90
N ARG A 106 -21.80 14.77 -8.50
CA ARG A 106 -22.01 13.34 -8.78
C ARG A 106 -23.29 12.74 -8.17
N TYR A 107 -23.92 13.44 -7.25
CA TYR A 107 -25.18 13.04 -6.61
C TYR A 107 -26.36 13.87 -7.10
N ARG A 108 -26.17 14.60 -8.20
CA ARG A 108 -27.21 15.25 -8.99
C ARG A 108 -27.25 14.58 -10.35
N VAL A 109 -28.37 13.96 -10.68
CA VAL A 109 -28.60 13.27 -11.95
C VAL A 109 -29.99 13.63 -12.46
N ASP A 110 -30.27 13.32 -13.71
CA ASP A 110 -31.60 13.43 -14.29
C ASP A 110 -32.14 12.07 -14.77
N THR A 111 -33.43 12.02 -15.08
CA THR A 111 -34.11 10.85 -15.64
C THR A 111 -34.31 10.95 -17.15
N ALA A 112 -33.48 11.70 -17.90
CA ALA A 112 -33.65 11.84 -19.35
C ALA A 112 -33.62 10.50 -20.11
N SER A 113 -32.97 9.47 -19.56
CA SER A 113 -32.98 8.10 -20.08
C SER A 113 -34.17 7.24 -19.64
N GLY A 114 -35.16 7.80 -18.94
CA GLY A 114 -36.34 7.13 -18.38
C GLY A 114 -36.11 6.49 -16.99
N GLU A 115 -34.86 6.24 -16.63
CA GLU A 115 -34.46 5.81 -15.29
C GLU A 115 -33.06 6.32 -14.94
N THR A 116 -32.80 6.49 -13.64
CA THR A 116 -31.51 6.89 -13.10
C THR A 116 -31.19 6.16 -11.81
N GLU A 117 -29.89 6.03 -11.53
CA GLU A 117 -29.39 5.35 -10.34
C GLU A 117 -28.24 6.14 -9.71
N ILE A 118 -28.34 6.40 -8.40
CA ILE A 118 -27.33 7.09 -7.61
C ILE A 118 -26.78 6.11 -6.57
N ASN A 119 -25.47 5.87 -6.62
CA ASN A 119 -24.76 5.09 -5.61
C ASN A 119 -24.19 6.04 -4.54
N PHE A 120 -24.91 6.20 -3.44
CA PHE A 120 -24.57 7.13 -2.37
C PHE A 120 -23.87 6.40 -1.19
N PRO A 121 -22.66 6.79 -0.77
CA PRO A 121 -21.89 6.03 0.22
C PRO A 121 -22.46 6.18 1.63
N HIS A 122 -22.36 5.11 2.42
CA HIS A 122 -22.52 5.18 3.88
C HIS A 122 -21.26 5.82 4.48
N ALA A 123 -21.21 7.15 4.48
CA ALA A 123 -20.06 7.91 4.96
C ALA A 123 -20.41 8.96 6.04
N TRP A 124 -21.69 9.17 6.32
CA TRP A 124 -22.20 10.07 7.36
C TRP A 124 -23.12 9.32 8.31
N SER A 125 -23.42 9.90 9.48
CA SER A 125 -24.36 9.28 10.43
C SER A 125 -25.80 9.27 9.93
N GLY A 126 -26.11 10.05 8.89
CA GLY A 126 -27.47 10.33 8.46
C GLY A 126 -28.26 11.14 9.52
N PRO A 127 -29.59 11.30 9.32
CA PRO A 127 -30.35 10.81 8.17
C PRO A 127 -29.97 11.51 6.84
N TYR A 128 -30.22 10.80 5.74
CA TYR A 128 -29.95 11.25 4.37
C TYR A 128 -31.24 11.74 3.72
N TYR A 129 -31.15 12.65 2.75
CA TYR A 129 -32.30 13.24 2.09
C TYR A 129 -32.20 13.12 0.58
N VAL A 130 -33.31 12.85 -0.10
CA VAL A 130 -33.39 12.81 -1.57
C VAL A 130 -34.43 13.84 -2.02
N LYS A 131 -34.06 14.68 -2.97
CA LYS A 131 -34.95 15.64 -3.66
C LYS A 131 -35.22 15.13 -5.06
N VAL A 132 -36.49 15.06 -5.43
CA VAL A 132 -36.95 14.82 -6.81
C VAL A 132 -37.66 16.07 -7.27
N LEU A 133 -37.14 16.72 -8.31
CA LEU A 133 -37.61 18.00 -8.83
C LEU A 133 -38.05 17.84 -10.29
N TYR A 134 -39.24 18.34 -10.63
CA TYR A 134 -39.69 18.35 -12.01
C TYR A 134 -39.10 19.54 -12.77
N LEU A 135 -38.34 19.28 -13.84
CA LEU A 135 -37.65 20.32 -14.62
C LEU A 135 -38.51 20.96 -15.72
N GLY A 136 -39.63 20.34 -16.10
CA GLY A 136 -40.41 20.76 -17.27
C GLY A 136 -39.81 20.30 -18.60
N SER A 137 -40.51 20.56 -19.71
CA SER A 137 -40.04 20.28 -21.07
C SER A 137 -39.75 21.59 -21.81
N GLU A 138 -38.58 21.72 -22.44
CA GLU A 138 -38.23 22.90 -23.25
C GLU A 138 -39.03 23.02 -24.57
N GLU A 139 -39.88 22.04 -24.91
CA GLU A 139 -40.68 22.07 -26.14
C GLU A 139 -41.96 22.90 -25.93
N ASP A 140 -41.97 24.07 -26.57
CA ASP A 140 -43.03 25.06 -26.74
C ASP A 140 -44.26 24.52 -27.53
N SER A 141 -44.73 23.30 -27.22
CA SER A 141 -45.92 22.70 -27.82
C SER A 141 -47.08 22.70 -26.86
N ARG A 142 -48.16 23.34 -27.30
CA ARG A 142 -49.46 23.57 -26.65
C ARG A 142 -50.29 22.29 -26.40
N ASP A 143 -49.67 21.24 -25.88
CA ASP A 143 -50.35 20.02 -25.45
C ASP A 143 -50.18 19.85 -23.92
N GLU A 144 -51.24 19.39 -23.27
CA GLU A 144 -51.50 19.36 -21.81
C GLU A 144 -50.24 19.12 -20.94
N GLU A 145 -50.01 19.94 -19.90
CA GLU A 145 -48.99 19.71 -18.87
C GLU A 145 -49.21 18.32 -18.25
N GLU A 146 -48.48 17.31 -18.73
CA GLU A 146 -48.58 15.95 -18.19
C GLU A 146 -47.95 15.90 -16.80
N ASP A 147 -48.74 15.49 -15.80
CA ASP A 147 -48.29 15.09 -14.48
C ASP A 147 -47.07 14.14 -14.58
N ALA A 148 -45.97 14.52 -13.95
CA ALA A 148 -44.75 13.72 -13.93
C ALA A 148 -44.86 12.62 -12.86
N ALA A 149 -45.36 11.44 -13.27
CA ALA A 149 -45.38 10.25 -12.46
C ALA A 149 -43.99 9.58 -12.38
N TYR A 150 -43.62 9.11 -11.19
CA TYR A 150 -42.35 8.41 -10.97
C TYR A 150 -42.41 7.36 -9.87
N THR A 151 -41.43 6.46 -9.87
CA THR A 151 -41.14 5.58 -8.74
C THR A 151 -39.77 5.90 -8.14
N ILE A 152 -39.65 5.75 -6.83
CA ILE A 152 -38.39 5.90 -6.10
C ILE A 152 -38.23 4.76 -5.09
N GLY A 153 -37.02 4.22 -4.99
CA GLY A 153 -36.65 3.26 -3.96
C GLY A 153 -35.15 3.23 -3.74
N TYR A 154 -34.70 2.57 -2.68
CA TYR A 154 -33.27 2.30 -2.49
C TYR A 154 -33.03 0.87 -2.02
N LYS A 155 -31.82 0.38 -2.30
CA LYS A 155 -31.32 -0.87 -1.72
C LYS A 155 -29.84 -0.78 -1.34
N GLY A 156 -29.42 -1.56 -0.35
CA GLY A 156 -28.01 -1.70 0.01
C GLY A 156 -27.13 -2.27 -1.11
N ALA A 157 -25.93 -1.71 -1.31
CA ALA A 157 -24.96 -2.12 -2.32
C ALA A 157 -23.51 -2.18 -1.78
N ASN A 158 -22.71 -3.07 -2.36
CA ASN A 158 -21.31 -3.27 -2.02
C ASN A 158 -20.41 -2.97 -3.22
N LEU A 159 -19.83 -1.78 -3.23
CA LEU A 159 -19.00 -1.27 -4.32
C LEU A 159 -17.53 -1.16 -3.86
N PRO A 160 -16.57 -1.47 -4.76
CA PRO A 160 -15.15 -1.23 -4.50
C PRO A 160 -14.86 0.27 -4.39
N PRO A 161 -13.66 0.65 -3.89
CA PRO A 161 -13.20 2.02 -4.01
C PRO A 161 -13.21 2.48 -5.48
N SER A 162 -13.59 3.74 -5.68
CA SER A 162 -13.73 4.35 -7.00
C SER A 162 -12.41 4.89 -7.54
N GLU A 163 -12.35 5.12 -8.85
CA GLU A 163 -11.32 6.01 -9.41
C GLU A 163 -11.63 7.45 -9.00
N PRO A 164 -10.61 8.30 -8.81
CA PRO A 164 -10.82 9.69 -8.41
C PRO A 164 -11.53 10.47 -9.52
N ILE A 165 -12.54 11.25 -9.16
CA ILE A 165 -13.20 12.21 -10.04
C ILE A 165 -12.64 13.58 -9.66
N PHE A 166 -11.64 14.06 -10.40
CA PHE A 166 -11.16 15.44 -10.28
C PHE A 166 -12.05 16.34 -11.15
N PRO A 167 -12.24 17.63 -10.80
CA PRO A 167 -12.71 18.63 -11.74
C PRO A 167 -11.80 18.57 -12.99
N GLU A 168 -12.38 18.40 -14.16
CA GLU A 168 -11.65 18.16 -15.41
C GLU A 168 -10.66 19.30 -15.70
N GLU A 169 -9.37 18.96 -15.85
CA GLU A 169 -8.53 19.52 -16.92
C GLU A 169 -7.65 18.41 -17.53
N GLU A 170 -7.66 18.43 -18.86
CA GLU A 170 -7.00 17.54 -19.81
C GLU A 170 -5.48 17.45 -19.62
N GLU A 171 -4.87 16.26 -19.79
CA GLU A 171 -3.51 16.13 -20.39
C GLU A 171 -3.13 14.66 -20.78
N PRO A 172 -2.10 14.42 -21.60
CA PRO A 172 -2.20 13.99 -23.00
C PRO A 172 -2.27 12.46 -23.19
N THR A 173 -3.40 11.85 -22.79
CA THR A 173 -3.90 10.57 -23.37
C THR A 173 -5.23 10.78 -24.14
N ILE A 174 -5.59 12.06 -24.28
CA ILE A 174 -6.88 12.64 -24.63
C ILE A 174 -7.55 11.92 -25.82
N ILE A 175 -6.81 11.65 -26.90
CA ILE A 175 -7.42 11.19 -28.15
C ILE A 175 -7.93 9.73 -28.14
N ILE A 176 -7.44 8.86 -27.24
CA ILE A 176 -7.97 7.49 -27.08
C ILE A 176 -8.99 7.43 -25.95
N ILE A 177 -8.75 8.15 -24.85
CA ILE A 177 -9.61 8.20 -23.66
C ILE A 177 -11.00 8.78 -23.98
N GLU A 178 -11.08 9.71 -24.92
CA GLU A 178 -12.33 10.34 -25.36
C GLU A 178 -13.13 9.50 -26.34
N LYS A 179 -12.55 8.42 -26.89
CA LYS A 179 -13.23 7.57 -27.87
C LYS A 179 -13.98 6.43 -27.18
N LYS A 180 -15.14 6.08 -27.72
CA LYS A 180 -16.05 5.04 -27.20
C LYS A 180 -15.30 3.71 -26.92
N HIS A 181 -15.22 3.29 -25.65
CA HIS A 181 -14.48 2.12 -25.15
C HIS A 181 -12.95 2.28 -25.01
N GLY A 182 -12.36 3.44 -25.30
CA GLY A 182 -10.92 3.64 -25.19
C GLY A 182 -10.36 3.55 -23.76
N ARG A 183 -11.08 4.11 -22.77
CA ARG A 183 -10.72 3.97 -21.33
C ARG A 183 -10.72 2.50 -20.89
N GLU A 184 -11.75 1.75 -21.26
CA GLU A 184 -11.90 0.32 -20.95
C GLU A 184 -10.73 -0.49 -21.53
N ILE A 185 -10.40 -0.27 -22.81
CA ILE A 185 -9.33 -1.00 -23.49
C ILE A 185 -7.96 -0.70 -22.87
N LEU A 186 -7.66 0.56 -22.57
CA LEU A 186 -6.39 0.94 -21.93
C LEU A 186 -6.28 0.35 -20.51
N GLN A 187 -7.39 0.26 -19.79
CA GLN A 187 -7.44 -0.37 -18.47
C GLN A 187 -7.16 -1.87 -18.55
N SER A 188 -7.76 -2.57 -19.52
CA SER A 188 -7.51 -4.00 -19.74
C SER A 188 -6.05 -4.29 -20.11
N ILE A 189 -5.43 -3.46 -20.95
CA ILE A 189 -4.01 -3.60 -21.32
C ILE A 189 -3.11 -3.45 -20.10
N ARG A 190 -3.30 -2.38 -19.32
CA ARG A 190 -2.56 -2.16 -18.06
C ARG A 190 -2.73 -3.34 -17.12
N THR A 191 -3.97 -3.82 -16.98
CA THR A 191 -4.29 -4.95 -16.11
C THR A 191 -3.61 -6.25 -16.56
N ILE A 192 -3.49 -6.51 -17.86
CA ILE A 192 -2.77 -7.68 -18.38
C ILE A 192 -1.27 -7.55 -18.13
N GLU A 193 -0.68 -6.39 -18.44
CA GLU A 193 0.74 -6.12 -18.18
C GLU A 193 1.08 -6.33 -16.69
N ASP A 194 0.24 -5.80 -15.80
CA ASP A 194 0.48 -5.77 -14.36
C ASP A 194 0.12 -7.08 -13.65
N LYS A 195 -1.00 -7.71 -14.00
CA LYS A 195 -1.54 -8.88 -13.28
C LYS A 195 -1.24 -10.21 -13.95
N ARG A 196 -0.82 -10.24 -15.22
CA ARG A 196 -0.57 -11.50 -15.94
C ARG A 196 0.90 -11.65 -16.28
N PHE A 197 1.50 -10.65 -16.92
CA PHE A 197 2.89 -10.77 -17.39
C PHE A 197 3.92 -10.65 -16.26
N ASN A 198 3.67 -9.81 -15.25
CA ASN A 198 4.62 -9.65 -14.15
C ASN A 198 4.73 -10.84 -13.19
N GLU A 199 3.91 -11.87 -13.38
CA GLU A 199 3.89 -13.06 -12.52
C GLU A 199 4.92 -14.13 -12.95
N THR A 200 5.60 -13.96 -14.09
CA THR A 200 6.71 -14.83 -14.51
C THR A 200 7.96 -14.04 -14.87
N ALA A 201 9.12 -14.70 -14.81
CA ALA A 201 10.39 -14.07 -15.21
C ALA A 201 10.41 -13.63 -16.69
N ASP A 202 9.72 -14.35 -17.57
CA ASP A 202 9.66 -14.02 -18.99
C ASP A 202 8.62 -12.93 -19.29
N GLY A 203 7.50 -12.87 -18.57
CA GLY A 203 6.55 -11.78 -18.70
C GLY A 203 7.05 -10.48 -18.05
N GLN A 204 7.82 -10.53 -16.96
CA GLN A 204 8.51 -9.34 -16.42
C GLN A 204 9.52 -8.73 -17.40
N LYS A 205 10.22 -9.57 -18.18
CA LYS A 205 11.11 -9.09 -19.25
C LYS A 205 10.32 -8.40 -20.37
N LEU A 206 9.17 -8.96 -20.74
CA LEU A 206 8.27 -8.38 -21.74
C LEU A 206 7.72 -7.02 -21.26
N THR A 207 7.25 -6.91 -20.02
CA THR A 207 6.76 -5.64 -19.44
C THR A 207 7.85 -4.57 -19.45
N ARG A 208 9.08 -4.91 -19.05
CA ARG A 208 10.21 -3.96 -19.10
C ARG A 208 10.54 -3.51 -20.52
N LEU A 209 10.49 -4.40 -21.50
CA LEU A 209 10.70 -4.06 -22.90
C LEU A 209 9.59 -3.13 -23.44
N LEU A 210 8.33 -3.38 -23.06
CA LEU A 210 7.22 -2.50 -23.39
C LEU A 210 7.38 -1.12 -22.74
N GLN A 211 7.81 -1.05 -21.47
CA GLN A 211 8.06 0.22 -20.80
C GLN A 211 9.21 1.02 -21.44
N LYS A 212 10.29 0.35 -21.85
CA LYS A 212 11.41 0.99 -22.57
C LYS A 212 11.01 1.53 -23.95
N THR A 213 9.98 0.98 -24.59
CA THR A 213 9.58 1.33 -25.98
C THR A 213 8.43 2.34 -26.03
N LYS A 214 7.62 2.45 -24.96
CA LYS A 214 6.48 3.39 -24.82
C LYS A 214 6.84 4.87 -25.10
N PRO A 215 7.96 5.45 -24.61
CA PRO A 215 8.30 6.86 -24.88
C PRO A 215 8.54 7.15 -26.37
N PHE A 216 9.11 6.20 -27.10
CA PHE A 216 9.41 6.34 -28.52
C PHE A 216 8.15 6.19 -29.38
N LEU A 217 7.25 5.29 -28.99
CA LEU A 217 5.92 5.20 -29.61
C LEU A 217 5.12 6.48 -29.37
N LYS A 218 5.14 7.01 -28.14
CA LYS A 218 4.49 8.28 -27.78
C LYS A 218 4.98 9.44 -28.66
N SER A 219 6.30 9.61 -28.81
CA SER A 219 6.86 10.71 -29.62
C SER A 219 6.50 10.63 -31.11
N LYS A 220 6.33 9.42 -31.66
CA LYS A 220 5.88 9.22 -33.05
C LYS A 220 4.37 9.34 -33.25
N LEU A 221 3.58 9.24 -32.18
CA LEU A 221 2.13 9.37 -32.21
C LEU A 221 1.65 10.79 -31.94
N ILE A 222 2.33 11.59 -31.10
CA ILE A 222 1.87 12.92 -30.63
C ILE A 222 1.42 13.84 -31.78
N ASN A 223 2.11 13.86 -32.92
CA ASN A 223 1.80 14.75 -34.05
C ASN A 223 1.21 14.03 -35.28
N ASN A 224 0.64 12.83 -35.12
CA ASN A 224 0.12 12.05 -36.26
C ASN A 224 -1.27 11.45 -35.96
N GLN A 225 -2.30 12.27 -36.14
CA GLN A 225 -3.70 11.90 -35.90
C GLN A 225 -4.15 10.65 -36.69
N LYS A 226 -3.65 10.46 -37.91
CA LYS A 226 -3.95 9.27 -38.72
C LYS A 226 -3.40 8.00 -38.07
N LYS A 227 -2.16 8.02 -37.59
CA LYS A 227 -1.57 6.88 -36.85
C LYS A 227 -2.26 6.64 -35.50
N GLN A 228 -2.63 7.70 -34.79
CA GLN A 228 -3.41 7.59 -33.55
C GLN A 228 -4.77 6.92 -33.79
N GLN A 229 -5.47 7.26 -34.88
CA GLN A 229 -6.74 6.61 -35.27
C GLN A 229 -6.54 5.13 -35.63
N THR A 230 -5.46 4.80 -36.36
CA THR A 230 -5.11 3.42 -36.69
C THR A 230 -4.86 2.58 -35.44
N VAL A 231 -4.09 3.10 -34.48
CA VAL A 231 -3.85 2.43 -33.18
C VAL A 231 -5.17 2.18 -32.46
N TYR A 232 -6.05 3.19 -32.37
CA TYR A 232 -7.35 3.04 -31.73
C TYR A 232 -8.23 1.96 -32.38
N ASN A 233 -8.32 1.92 -33.71
CA ASN A 233 -9.13 0.93 -34.43
C ASN A 233 -8.62 -0.51 -34.21
N HIS A 234 -7.29 -0.70 -34.18
CA HIS A 234 -6.69 -1.99 -33.87
C HIS A 234 -6.94 -2.42 -32.42
N LEU A 235 -6.84 -1.48 -31.47
CA LEU A 235 -7.16 -1.73 -30.07
C LEU A 235 -8.64 -2.08 -29.86
N LEU A 236 -9.56 -1.44 -30.59
CA LEU A 236 -10.98 -1.77 -30.57
C LEU A 236 -11.24 -3.18 -31.12
N THR A 237 -10.51 -3.58 -32.16
CA THR A 237 -10.56 -4.95 -32.71
C THR A 237 -10.12 -5.99 -31.68
N LEU A 238 -9.17 -5.65 -30.81
CA LEU A 238 -8.62 -6.54 -29.79
C LEU A 238 -9.39 -6.55 -28.47
N LYS A 239 -10.43 -5.73 -28.32
CA LYS A 239 -11.14 -5.54 -27.05
C LYS A 239 -11.62 -6.85 -26.43
N SER A 240 -12.26 -7.74 -27.19
CA SER A 240 -12.78 -9.01 -26.66
C SER A 240 -11.65 -9.93 -26.18
N LEU A 241 -10.57 -10.01 -26.96
CA LEU A 241 -9.38 -10.78 -26.61
C LEU A 241 -8.73 -10.24 -25.33
N LEU A 242 -8.55 -8.92 -25.24
CA LEU A 242 -7.97 -8.26 -24.06
C LEU A 242 -8.83 -8.52 -22.82
N ASN A 243 -10.15 -8.37 -22.91
CA ASN A 243 -11.06 -8.64 -21.79
C ASN A 243 -11.01 -10.12 -21.35
N ASP A 244 -10.90 -11.07 -22.29
CA ASP A 244 -10.81 -12.49 -21.95
C ASP A 244 -9.45 -12.84 -21.31
N VAL A 245 -8.35 -12.30 -21.82
CA VAL A 245 -7.00 -12.49 -21.23
C VAL A 245 -6.88 -11.83 -19.86
N GLU A 246 -7.44 -10.63 -19.69
CA GLU A 246 -7.52 -9.95 -18.40
C GLU A 246 -8.21 -10.85 -17.37
N LYS A 247 -9.40 -11.34 -17.72
CA LYS A 247 -10.24 -12.16 -16.84
C LYS A 247 -9.64 -13.53 -16.57
N ASN A 248 -9.11 -14.20 -17.59
CA ASN A 248 -8.82 -15.64 -17.56
C ASN A 248 -7.33 -16.00 -17.67
N GLY A 249 -6.44 -15.07 -18.02
CA GLY A 249 -4.99 -15.31 -18.08
C GLY A 249 -4.62 -16.51 -18.98
N ALA A 250 -3.80 -17.43 -18.45
CA ALA A 250 -3.46 -18.70 -19.14
C ALA A 250 -4.67 -19.59 -19.47
N PHE A 251 -5.81 -19.39 -18.80
CA PHE A 251 -7.05 -20.13 -19.05
C PHE A 251 -7.98 -19.43 -20.04
N SER A 252 -7.51 -18.36 -20.70
CA SER A 252 -8.26 -17.70 -21.77
C SER A 252 -8.59 -18.71 -22.88
N GLY A 253 -9.89 -18.91 -23.08
CA GLY A 253 -10.43 -19.76 -24.12
C GLY A 253 -10.55 -19.04 -25.46
N HIS A 254 -10.21 -17.75 -25.50
CA HIS A 254 -10.28 -16.92 -26.70
C HIS A 254 -9.36 -17.45 -27.79
N ILE A 255 -9.95 -17.80 -28.93
CA ILE A 255 -9.25 -18.21 -30.14
C ILE A 255 -8.99 -16.97 -30.97
N VAL A 256 -7.72 -16.70 -31.29
CA VAL A 256 -7.36 -15.50 -32.05
C VAL A 256 -7.93 -15.61 -33.47
N THR A 257 -8.71 -14.60 -33.87
CA THR A 257 -9.28 -14.50 -35.22
C THR A 257 -8.29 -13.90 -36.22
N GLU A 258 -8.53 -14.08 -37.52
CA GLU A 258 -7.71 -13.49 -38.60
C GLU A 258 -7.57 -11.96 -38.46
N LYS A 259 -8.67 -11.28 -38.10
CA LYS A 259 -8.70 -9.82 -37.90
C LYS A 259 -7.88 -9.37 -36.69
N GLU A 260 -7.93 -10.13 -35.59
CA GLU A 260 -7.14 -9.85 -34.38
C GLU A 260 -5.65 -10.12 -34.63
N GLN A 261 -5.31 -11.18 -35.36
CA GLN A 261 -3.93 -11.47 -35.80
C GLN A 261 -3.35 -10.30 -36.61
N GLN A 262 -4.10 -9.77 -37.58
CA GLN A 262 -3.68 -8.60 -38.37
C GLN A 262 -3.50 -7.35 -37.50
N ALA A 263 -4.40 -7.12 -36.54
CA ALA A 263 -4.30 -6.00 -35.60
C ALA A 263 -3.08 -6.09 -34.67
N ILE A 264 -2.80 -7.29 -34.13
CA ILE A 264 -1.62 -7.54 -33.28
C ILE A 264 -0.33 -7.27 -34.06
N ARG A 265 -0.25 -7.77 -35.29
CA ARG A 265 0.92 -7.57 -36.16
C ARG A 265 1.14 -6.09 -36.48
N SER A 266 0.09 -5.37 -36.87
CA SER A 266 0.14 -3.94 -37.19
C SER A 266 0.62 -3.10 -36.00
N LEU A 267 0.10 -3.36 -34.80
CA LEU A 267 0.53 -2.68 -33.58
C LEU A 267 2.00 -2.98 -33.22
N PHE A 268 2.41 -4.24 -33.39
CA PHE A 268 3.80 -4.64 -33.16
C PHE A 268 4.77 -4.00 -34.15
N ASP A 269 4.41 -3.92 -35.43
CA ASP A 269 5.23 -3.26 -36.44
C ASP A 269 5.34 -1.75 -36.19
N MET A 270 4.24 -1.08 -35.79
CA MET A 270 4.30 0.34 -35.38
C MET A 270 5.20 0.58 -34.17
N LEU A 271 5.17 -0.31 -33.17
CA LEU A 271 6.05 -0.23 -32.00
C LEU A 271 7.52 -0.43 -32.40
N LYS A 272 7.78 -1.39 -33.30
CA LYS A 272 9.10 -1.73 -33.83
C LYS A 272 9.68 -0.59 -34.68
N GLU A 273 8.87 0.05 -35.52
CA GLU A 273 9.25 1.22 -36.33
C GLU A 273 9.52 2.46 -35.48
N ALA A 274 8.77 2.62 -34.39
CA ALA A 274 8.97 3.74 -33.47
C ALA A 274 10.23 3.60 -32.62
N SER A 275 10.72 2.38 -32.42
CA SER A 275 11.81 2.06 -31.48
C SER A 275 13.22 2.18 -32.09
N PRO A 276 14.23 2.61 -31.30
CA PRO A 276 15.63 2.66 -31.75
C PRO A 276 16.24 1.28 -32.01
N ALA A 277 17.32 1.22 -32.79
CA ALA A 277 17.90 -0.01 -33.34
C ALA A 277 18.22 -1.10 -32.29
N TYR A 278 18.68 -0.70 -31.09
CA TYR A 278 18.97 -1.64 -30.01
C TYR A 278 17.70 -2.28 -29.41
N LEU A 279 16.60 -1.53 -29.28
CA LEU A 279 15.30 -2.06 -28.84
C LEU A 279 14.59 -2.84 -29.95
N LYS A 280 14.80 -2.46 -31.21
CA LYS A 280 14.23 -3.16 -32.38
C LYS A 280 14.66 -4.63 -32.42
N LYS A 281 15.94 -4.91 -32.15
CA LYS A 281 16.49 -6.28 -32.10
C LYS A 281 15.90 -7.11 -30.94
N GLU A 282 15.66 -6.47 -29.79
CA GLU A 282 14.99 -7.11 -28.64
C GLU A 282 13.51 -7.40 -28.93
N LEU A 283 12.81 -6.46 -29.58
CA LEU A 283 11.43 -6.64 -30.04
C LEU A 283 11.31 -7.80 -31.03
N GLU A 284 12.19 -7.87 -32.05
CA GLU A 284 12.20 -8.95 -33.05
C GLU A 284 12.42 -10.33 -32.40
N THR A 285 13.33 -10.41 -31.42
CA THR A 285 13.58 -11.65 -30.67
C THR A 285 12.34 -12.10 -29.89
N VAL A 286 11.64 -11.15 -29.25
CA VAL A 286 10.40 -11.43 -28.52
C VAL A 286 9.26 -11.82 -29.47
N GLY A 287 9.11 -11.13 -30.61
CA GLY A 287 8.11 -11.44 -31.63
C GLY A 287 8.26 -12.85 -32.21
N GLN A 288 9.50 -13.26 -32.50
CA GLN A 288 9.81 -14.63 -32.93
C GLN A 288 9.52 -15.67 -31.83
N LYS A 289 9.91 -15.38 -30.59
CA LYS A 289 9.66 -16.29 -29.45
C LYS A 289 8.18 -16.52 -29.22
N VAL A 290 7.36 -15.45 -29.29
CA VAL A 290 5.90 -15.53 -29.10
C VAL A 290 5.17 -16.12 -30.31
N GLY A 291 5.81 -16.11 -31.49
CA GLY A 291 5.21 -16.57 -32.74
C GLY A 291 4.15 -15.60 -33.24
N ILE A 292 4.45 -14.30 -33.18
CA ILE A 292 3.49 -13.22 -33.45
C ILE A 292 2.88 -13.26 -34.85
N ASP A 293 3.53 -13.92 -35.81
CA ASP A 293 3.04 -14.09 -37.19
C ASP A 293 2.09 -15.30 -37.37
N GLN A 294 1.85 -16.09 -36.33
CA GLN A 294 1.08 -17.35 -36.40
C GLN A 294 0.16 -17.54 -35.19
N LEU A 295 -0.59 -16.53 -34.75
CA LEU A 295 -1.52 -16.67 -33.61
C LEU A 295 -2.92 -17.09 -34.03
N GLU A 296 -3.31 -16.88 -35.29
CA GLU A 296 -4.62 -17.25 -35.81
C GLU A 296 -4.96 -18.72 -35.53
N GLY A 297 -6.19 -18.96 -35.03
CA GLY A 297 -6.68 -20.30 -34.69
C GLY A 297 -6.09 -20.89 -33.41
N LYS A 298 -5.17 -20.19 -32.71
CA LYS A 298 -4.60 -20.63 -31.43
C LYS A 298 -5.35 -19.97 -30.26
N SER A 299 -5.46 -20.70 -29.15
CA SER A 299 -5.89 -20.12 -27.87
C SER A 299 -4.80 -19.17 -27.38
N ILE A 300 -5.18 -17.93 -27.09
CA ILE A 300 -4.24 -16.93 -26.57
C ILE A 300 -3.73 -17.34 -25.17
N GLY A 301 -4.56 -17.98 -24.34
CA GLY A 301 -4.15 -18.56 -23.06
C GLY A 301 -3.05 -19.61 -23.22
N TYR A 302 -3.19 -20.51 -24.21
CA TYR A 302 -2.17 -21.51 -24.54
C TYR A 302 -0.86 -20.88 -25.06
N VAL A 303 -0.94 -19.82 -25.87
CA VAL A 303 0.25 -19.10 -26.36
C VAL A 303 1.00 -18.45 -25.19
N LEU A 304 0.29 -17.80 -24.27
CA LEU A 304 0.87 -17.14 -23.10
C LEU A 304 1.50 -18.15 -22.12
N GLU A 305 0.87 -19.30 -21.91
CA GLU A 305 1.37 -20.38 -21.05
C GLU A 305 2.61 -21.06 -21.66
N LYS A 306 2.57 -21.45 -22.94
CA LYS A 306 3.68 -22.10 -23.65
C LYS A 306 4.97 -21.26 -23.63
N GLN A 307 4.81 -19.94 -23.68
CA GLN A 307 5.92 -18.98 -23.65
C GLN A 307 6.31 -18.55 -22.23
N LYS A 308 5.69 -19.14 -21.21
CA LYS A 308 5.91 -18.85 -19.79
C LYS A 308 5.70 -17.37 -19.46
N LEU A 309 4.79 -16.69 -20.16
CA LEU A 309 4.48 -15.28 -19.94
C LEU A 309 3.49 -15.07 -18.79
N VAL A 310 2.87 -16.14 -18.28
CA VAL A 310 1.93 -16.17 -17.13
C VAL A 310 2.19 -17.44 -16.29
N PRO A 311 1.97 -17.44 -14.96
CA PRO A 311 2.41 -18.52 -14.07
C PRO A 311 1.52 -19.76 -14.10
N GLU A 312 2.10 -20.91 -13.77
CA GLU A 312 1.37 -22.14 -13.43
C GLU A 312 1.09 -22.17 -11.90
N GLU A 313 -0.17 -22.29 -11.45
CA GLU A 313 -0.51 -22.25 -10.01
C GLU A 313 -0.98 -23.58 -9.37
N LYS A 314 -0.62 -23.77 -8.08
CA LYS A 314 -0.89 -24.93 -7.20
C LYS A 314 -1.99 -24.63 -6.14
N VAL A 315 -2.78 -25.66 -5.76
CA VAL A 315 -3.99 -25.55 -4.91
C VAL A 315 -3.72 -25.61 -3.39
N ASN A 316 -4.43 -24.76 -2.61
CA ASN A 316 -4.48 -24.77 -1.14
C ASN A 316 -5.82 -25.33 -0.60
N THR A 317 -5.72 -26.40 0.21
CA THR A 317 -6.74 -27.14 1.01
C THR A 317 -7.77 -28.03 0.27
N ASN A 318 -7.79 -29.33 0.63
CA ASN A 318 -8.65 -30.36 0.05
C ASN A 318 -9.57 -31.04 1.10
N LYS A 319 -10.36 -30.30 1.90
CA LYS A 319 -11.14 -30.89 3.02
C LYS A 319 -12.65 -30.59 2.97
N ILE A 320 -13.48 -31.53 3.44
CA ILE A 320 -14.95 -31.43 3.57
C ILE A 320 -15.35 -31.78 5.01
N ILE A 321 -16.29 -31.04 5.61
CA ILE A 321 -16.97 -31.36 6.86
C ILE A 321 -18.33 -31.97 6.53
N PHE A 322 -18.74 -33.04 7.20
CA PHE A 322 -20.09 -33.59 7.08
C PHE A 322 -20.68 -34.00 8.43
N LYS A 323 -21.99 -33.84 8.58
CA LYS A 323 -22.78 -34.21 9.77
C LYS A 323 -23.69 -35.38 9.44
N LEU A 324 -23.75 -36.37 10.33
CA LEU A 324 -24.70 -37.47 10.23
C LEU A 324 -26.03 -37.13 10.89
N LYS A 325 -27.14 -37.64 10.34
CA LYS A 325 -28.46 -37.52 10.97
C LYS A 325 -28.49 -38.25 12.32
N ASP A 326 -29.38 -37.82 13.20
CA ASP A 326 -29.49 -38.40 14.54
C ASP A 326 -29.79 -39.91 14.49
N GLY A 327 -29.13 -40.67 15.37
CA GLY A 327 -29.18 -42.14 15.40
C GLY A 327 -28.26 -42.85 14.38
N GLN A 328 -27.58 -42.13 13.48
CA GLN A 328 -26.64 -42.74 12.51
C GLN A 328 -25.20 -42.80 13.04
N THR A 329 -24.48 -43.87 12.71
CA THR A 329 -23.08 -44.08 13.16
C THR A 329 -22.08 -43.81 12.05
N LEU A 330 -20.84 -43.40 12.39
CA LEU A 330 -19.76 -43.23 11.39
C LEU A 330 -19.52 -44.52 10.59
N GLN A 331 -19.67 -45.69 11.22
CA GLN A 331 -19.50 -46.98 10.57
C GLN A 331 -20.60 -47.22 9.52
N SER A 332 -21.86 -46.87 9.82
CA SER A 332 -22.96 -46.92 8.86
C SER A 332 -22.74 -45.97 7.67
N ALA A 333 -22.14 -44.80 7.91
CA ALA A 333 -21.81 -43.84 6.89
C ALA A 333 -20.67 -44.31 5.98
N LYS A 334 -19.56 -44.81 6.56
CA LYS A 334 -18.42 -45.35 5.82
C LYS A 334 -18.83 -46.48 4.87
N LYS A 335 -19.69 -47.42 5.33
CA LYS A 335 -20.23 -48.50 4.50
C LYS A 335 -21.00 -47.99 3.27
N LYS A 336 -21.70 -46.86 3.39
CA LYS A 336 -22.47 -46.24 2.30
C LYS A 336 -21.63 -45.35 1.38
N MET A 337 -20.51 -44.77 1.86
CA MET A 337 -19.62 -43.91 1.05
C MET A 337 -19.13 -44.59 -0.24
N LYS A 338 -18.87 -45.91 -0.18
CA LYS A 338 -18.44 -46.69 -1.34
C LYS A 338 -19.48 -46.67 -2.48
N GLY A 339 -20.78 -46.70 -2.15
CA GLY A 339 -21.88 -46.62 -3.13
C GLY A 339 -22.01 -45.26 -3.83
N TYR A 340 -21.37 -44.22 -3.29
CA TYR A 340 -21.33 -42.86 -3.86
C TYR A 340 -19.95 -42.55 -4.48
N GLY A 341 -19.05 -43.53 -4.57
CA GLY A 341 -17.69 -43.38 -5.11
C GLY A 341 -16.76 -42.58 -4.21
N ILE A 342 -16.96 -42.65 -2.88
CA ILE A 342 -16.18 -41.91 -1.87
C ILE A 342 -15.33 -42.90 -1.06
N GLN A 343 -14.03 -42.61 -0.91
CA GLN A 343 -13.08 -43.48 -0.19
C GLN A 343 -13.22 -43.34 1.32
N GLU A 344 -13.70 -44.37 2.03
CA GLU A 344 -14.00 -44.33 3.47
C GLU A 344 -12.78 -44.11 4.40
N ASN A 345 -11.57 -44.46 3.94
CA ASN A 345 -10.33 -44.37 4.70
C ASN A 345 -9.75 -42.95 4.80
N ARG A 346 -10.44 -41.96 4.21
CA ARG A 346 -10.03 -40.54 4.21
C ARG A 346 -10.72 -39.69 5.28
N VAL A 347 -11.51 -40.33 6.15
CA VAL A 347 -12.04 -39.67 7.35
C VAL A 347 -10.92 -39.58 8.39
N THR A 348 -10.51 -38.36 8.74
CA THR A 348 -9.28 -38.10 9.52
C THR A 348 -9.36 -38.59 10.97
N SER A 349 -8.23 -38.98 11.57
CA SER A 349 -8.16 -39.47 12.97
C SER A 349 -8.54 -38.43 14.04
N GLN A 350 -8.48 -37.14 13.73
CA GLN A 350 -8.99 -36.05 14.59
C GLN A 350 -10.52 -36.06 14.74
N SER A 351 -11.25 -36.86 13.95
CA SER A 351 -12.71 -37.00 14.02
C SER A 351 -13.19 -38.14 14.93
N VAL A 352 -12.27 -38.84 15.62
CA VAL A 352 -12.62 -39.84 16.65
C VAL A 352 -13.12 -39.17 17.94
N ASN A 353 -12.85 -37.86 18.10
CA ASN A 353 -13.42 -37.03 19.15
C ASN A 353 -13.91 -35.70 18.52
N PRO A 354 -15.12 -35.68 17.92
CA PRO A 354 -15.53 -34.57 17.07
C PRO A 354 -15.86 -33.32 17.88
N LEU A 355 -15.56 -32.14 17.31
CA LEU A 355 -15.87 -30.81 17.88
C LEU A 355 -17.34 -30.68 18.30
N PHE A 356 -18.25 -31.39 17.61
CA PHE A 356 -19.66 -31.56 17.94
C PHE A 356 -20.12 -32.99 17.60
N LYS A 357 -21.11 -33.52 18.33
CA LYS A 357 -21.62 -34.90 18.16
C LYS A 357 -22.06 -35.16 16.71
N GLY A 358 -21.52 -36.22 16.09
CA GLY A 358 -21.92 -36.66 14.74
C GLY A 358 -21.30 -35.89 13.56
N MET A 359 -20.35 -34.97 13.79
CA MET A 359 -19.61 -34.26 12.73
C MET A 359 -18.25 -34.88 12.44
N TYR A 360 -17.87 -34.96 11.17
CA TYR A 360 -16.62 -35.60 10.74
C TYR A 360 -15.93 -34.83 9.61
N VAL A 361 -14.62 -35.00 9.46
CA VAL A 361 -13.81 -34.34 8.43
C VAL A 361 -13.26 -35.37 7.43
N TYR A 362 -13.44 -35.08 6.15
CA TYR A 362 -13.05 -35.91 5.01
C TYR A 362 -11.96 -35.20 4.16
N ASP A 363 -10.84 -35.88 3.91
CA ASP A 363 -9.76 -35.38 3.04
C ASP A 363 -9.97 -35.83 1.57
N VAL A 364 -10.11 -34.86 0.66
CA VAL A 364 -10.25 -35.11 -0.79
C VAL A 364 -8.86 -35.32 -1.41
N PRO A 365 -8.61 -36.43 -2.14
CA PRO A 365 -7.29 -36.69 -2.71
C PRO A 365 -6.92 -35.64 -3.79
N ALA A 366 -5.67 -35.16 -3.77
CA ALA A 366 -5.09 -34.46 -4.92
C ALA A 366 -4.82 -35.50 -6.01
N GLY A 367 -5.53 -35.42 -7.13
CA GLY A 367 -5.41 -36.40 -8.22
C GLY A 367 -3.99 -36.45 -8.79
N LYS A 368 -3.45 -37.67 -8.96
CA LYS A 368 -2.18 -37.94 -9.65
C LYS A 368 -2.34 -38.29 -11.14
N GLU A 369 -3.50 -38.04 -11.75
CA GLU A 369 -3.78 -38.38 -13.15
C GLU A 369 -4.49 -37.25 -13.91
N SER A 370 -3.88 -36.06 -13.93
CA SER A 370 -4.35 -34.97 -14.79
C SER A 370 -3.21 -34.04 -15.15
N ALA A 371 -2.22 -34.55 -15.88
CA ALA A 371 -1.40 -33.69 -16.73
C ALA A 371 -2.32 -33.17 -17.85
N GLY A 372 -2.84 -31.94 -17.73
CA GLY A 372 -3.48 -31.22 -18.83
C GLY A 372 -4.93 -30.73 -18.69
N LYS A 373 -5.55 -30.65 -17.50
CA LYS A 373 -6.84 -29.94 -17.32
C LYS A 373 -6.83 -29.00 -16.11
N THR A 374 -7.42 -27.83 -16.32
CA THR A 374 -7.35 -26.57 -15.54
C THR A 374 -7.93 -26.62 -14.11
N LEU A 375 -7.56 -25.64 -13.27
CA LEU A 375 -7.99 -25.44 -11.86
C LEU A 375 -9.52 -25.54 -11.59
N LYS A 376 -10.39 -25.41 -12.60
CA LYS A 376 -11.83 -25.67 -12.48
C LYS A 376 -12.13 -27.11 -12.03
N ALA A 377 -11.29 -28.08 -12.40
CA ALA A 377 -11.50 -29.50 -12.05
C ALA A 377 -11.37 -29.78 -10.54
N GLY A 378 -10.42 -29.15 -9.83
CA GLY A 378 -10.22 -29.37 -8.40
C GLY A 378 -11.37 -28.86 -7.51
N LYS A 379 -11.87 -27.64 -7.77
CA LYS A 379 -13.06 -27.09 -7.09
C LYS A 379 -14.33 -27.86 -7.46
N ALA A 380 -14.46 -28.29 -8.72
CA ALA A 380 -15.58 -29.13 -9.16
C ALA A 380 -15.58 -30.49 -8.46
N VAL A 381 -14.41 -31.13 -8.29
CA VAL A 381 -14.29 -32.39 -7.56
C VAL A 381 -14.69 -32.21 -6.09
N ILE A 382 -14.16 -31.21 -5.38
CA ILE A 382 -14.53 -30.93 -3.97
C ILE A 382 -16.04 -30.66 -3.83
N LYS A 383 -16.61 -29.81 -4.71
CA LYS A 383 -18.04 -29.49 -4.70
C LYS A 383 -18.90 -30.71 -5.05
N SER A 384 -18.43 -31.56 -5.97
CA SER A 384 -19.11 -32.82 -6.34
C SER A 384 -19.07 -33.83 -5.20
N THR A 385 -17.94 -33.97 -4.51
CA THR A 385 -17.78 -34.88 -3.37
C THR A 385 -18.61 -34.41 -2.19
N ALA A 386 -18.68 -33.10 -1.92
CA ALA A 386 -19.57 -32.54 -0.91
C ALA A 386 -21.05 -32.81 -1.25
N ARG A 387 -21.47 -32.61 -2.51
CA ARG A 387 -22.84 -32.95 -2.96
C ARG A 387 -23.15 -34.43 -2.80
N LYS A 388 -22.22 -35.31 -3.17
CA LYS A 388 -22.37 -36.76 -3.01
C LYS A 388 -22.50 -37.15 -1.55
N LEU A 389 -21.68 -36.58 -0.66
CA LEU A 389 -21.81 -36.76 0.79
C LEU A 389 -23.18 -36.27 1.28
N SER A 390 -23.60 -35.06 0.93
CA SER A 390 -24.92 -34.50 1.32
C SER A 390 -26.11 -35.30 0.78
N SER A 391 -25.97 -35.98 -0.37
CA SER A 391 -27.03 -36.82 -0.95
C SER A 391 -27.18 -38.18 -0.27
N MET A 392 -26.25 -38.57 0.60
CA MET A 392 -26.34 -39.83 1.33
C MET A 392 -27.49 -39.75 2.36
N PRO A 393 -28.37 -40.77 2.46
CA PRO A 393 -29.57 -40.71 3.29
C PRO A 393 -29.29 -40.54 4.79
N ASN A 394 -28.08 -40.91 5.24
CA ASN A 394 -27.60 -40.84 6.61
C ASN A 394 -26.77 -39.58 6.91
N VAL A 395 -26.50 -38.74 5.91
CA VAL A 395 -25.81 -37.45 6.06
C VAL A 395 -26.87 -36.36 6.09
N GLU A 396 -26.77 -35.47 7.06
CA GLU A 396 -27.64 -34.31 7.25
C GLU A 396 -27.18 -33.16 6.35
N PHE A 397 -25.88 -32.88 6.36
CA PHE A 397 -25.24 -31.97 5.42
C PHE A 397 -23.75 -32.31 5.25
N ALA A 398 -23.18 -31.87 4.14
CA ALA A 398 -21.75 -31.86 3.90
C ALA A 398 -21.34 -30.58 3.15
N GLU A 399 -20.28 -29.94 3.63
CA GLU A 399 -19.78 -28.68 3.11
C GLU A 399 -18.24 -28.65 3.05
N PRO A 400 -17.64 -27.99 2.06
CA PRO A 400 -16.20 -27.77 2.05
C PRO A 400 -15.75 -26.99 3.28
N VAL A 401 -14.57 -27.32 3.84
CA VAL A 401 -13.97 -26.53 4.92
C VAL A 401 -13.74 -25.11 4.42
N GLN A 402 -14.34 -24.15 5.11
CA GLN A 402 -14.11 -22.73 4.88
C GLN A 402 -13.05 -22.20 5.85
N THR A 403 -12.16 -21.35 5.34
CA THR A 403 -11.24 -20.57 6.18
C THR A 403 -11.90 -19.26 6.57
N TYR A 404 -11.99 -19.00 7.87
CA TYR A 404 -12.38 -17.69 8.43
C TYR A 404 -11.12 -16.96 8.95
N ARG A 405 -11.10 -15.63 8.83
CA ARG A 405 -10.06 -14.75 9.40
C ARG A 405 -10.75 -13.54 10.03
N ALA A 406 -10.26 -13.07 11.18
CA ALA A 406 -10.66 -11.77 11.69
C ALA A 406 -10.26 -10.67 10.68
N LEU A 407 -11.25 -9.91 10.23
CA LEU A 407 -11.16 -8.73 9.37
C LEU A 407 -11.75 -7.58 10.20
N SER A 408 -11.25 -6.36 10.06
CA SER A 408 -11.92 -5.21 10.68
C SER A 408 -13.36 -5.14 10.15
N ASN A 409 -14.24 -4.57 10.96
CA ASN A 409 -15.66 -4.49 10.63
C ASN A 409 -15.98 -3.41 9.56
N ASP A 410 -14.97 -2.71 9.06
CA ASP A 410 -15.11 -1.57 8.14
C ASP A 410 -15.33 -2.05 6.71
N ALA A 411 -16.35 -1.50 6.04
CA ALA A 411 -16.92 -2.05 4.82
C ALA A 411 -15.91 -2.21 3.66
N GLN A 412 -14.88 -1.36 3.59
CA GLN A 412 -13.86 -1.38 2.53
C GLN A 412 -12.45 -1.77 2.99
N TYR A 413 -12.28 -2.28 4.23
CA TYR A 413 -10.99 -2.74 4.74
C TYR A 413 -10.34 -3.82 3.84
N GLY A 414 -11.14 -4.65 3.17
CA GLY A 414 -10.67 -5.67 2.23
C GLY A 414 -9.82 -5.11 1.07
N TYR A 415 -9.98 -3.84 0.72
CA TYR A 415 -9.24 -3.16 -0.34
C TYR A 415 -7.93 -2.52 0.15
N GLN A 416 -7.75 -2.36 1.47
CA GLN A 416 -6.61 -1.69 2.08
C GLN A 416 -5.37 -2.60 2.16
N TRP A 417 -4.81 -2.96 0.99
CA TRP A 417 -3.54 -3.67 0.89
C TRP A 417 -2.40 -3.08 1.74
N PRO A 418 -2.29 -1.74 1.95
CA PRO A 418 -1.23 -1.18 2.77
C PRO A 418 -1.27 -1.63 4.22
N LEU A 419 -2.46 -1.91 4.77
CA LEU A 419 -2.66 -2.41 6.13
C LEU A 419 -2.49 -3.92 6.18
N LYS A 420 -2.96 -4.62 5.14
CA LYS A 420 -2.96 -6.08 5.06
C LYS A 420 -2.82 -6.56 3.62
N ASN A 421 -1.60 -6.95 3.26
CA ASN A 421 -1.32 -7.57 1.98
C ASN A 421 -1.22 -9.08 2.15
N SER A 422 -2.33 -9.76 1.87
CA SER A 422 -2.47 -11.21 1.83
C SER A 422 -2.12 -11.84 0.48
N ALA A 423 -1.44 -11.09 -0.40
CA ALA A 423 -1.24 -11.40 -1.82
C ALA A 423 -2.49 -11.28 -2.69
N GLN A 424 -3.49 -10.49 -2.25
CA GLN A 424 -4.61 -10.13 -3.10
C GLN A 424 -4.14 -9.21 -4.24
N ASN A 425 -4.82 -9.27 -5.39
CA ASN A 425 -4.55 -8.42 -6.56
C ASN A 425 -3.06 -8.45 -6.97
N SER A 426 -2.53 -9.67 -7.08
CA SER A 426 -1.13 -9.99 -7.43
C SER A 426 -0.06 -9.41 -6.48
N GLY A 427 -0.44 -8.90 -5.30
CA GLY A 427 0.48 -8.36 -4.30
C GLY A 427 1.45 -9.38 -3.71
N LYS A 428 2.57 -8.91 -3.15
CA LYS A 428 3.49 -9.76 -2.39
C LYS A 428 3.00 -9.86 -0.94
N LYS A 429 2.74 -11.09 -0.46
CA LYS A 429 2.31 -11.31 0.93
C LYS A 429 3.26 -10.64 1.92
N GLY A 430 2.72 -9.80 2.79
CA GLY A 430 3.51 -9.03 3.75
C GLY A 430 4.22 -7.81 3.17
N ALA A 431 3.88 -7.39 1.95
CA ALA A 431 4.17 -6.06 1.43
C ALA A 431 3.16 -5.05 2.00
N ASP A 432 3.24 -4.80 3.31
CA ASP A 432 2.32 -3.96 4.08
C ASP A 432 3.01 -3.36 5.32
N VAL A 433 2.34 -2.45 6.02
CA VAL A 433 2.87 -1.76 7.21
C VAL A 433 2.78 -2.58 8.50
N LYS A 434 2.32 -3.84 8.44
CA LYS A 434 2.10 -4.75 9.58
C LYS A 434 1.03 -4.30 10.57
N PHE A 435 -0.05 -3.68 10.08
CA PHE A 435 -1.15 -3.15 10.90
C PHE A 435 -1.75 -4.16 11.88
N GLU A 436 -2.10 -5.36 11.40
CA GLU A 436 -2.73 -6.41 12.23
C GLU A 436 -1.85 -6.83 13.43
N GLN A 437 -0.55 -6.99 13.19
CA GLN A 437 0.41 -7.35 14.25
C GLN A 437 0.61 -6.18 15.22
N MET A 438 0.60 -4.95 14.71
CA MET A 438 0.67 -3.72 15.49
C MET A 438 -0.55 -3.59 16.40
N ASN A 439 -1.77 -3.77 15.90
CA ASN A 439 -2.99 -3.71 16.72
C ASN A 439 -3.04 -4.84 17.76
N THR A 440 -2.60 -6.04 17.38
CA THR A 440 -2.46 -7.17 18.34
C THR A 440 -1.48 -6.83 19.47
N LEU A 441 -0.44 -6.04 19.19
CA LEU A 441 0.53 -5.58 20.18
C LEU A 441 -0.03 -4.47 21.07
N ILE A 442 -0.81 -3.54 20.50
CA ILE A 442 -1.50 -2.49 21.25
C ILE A 442 -2.50 -3.14 22.22
N GLY A 443 -3.38 -4.01 21.71
CA GLY A 443 -4.44 -4.65 22.49
C GLY A 443 -5.25 -3.60 23.27
N THR A 444 -5.39 -3.78 24.58
CA THR A 444 -6.09 -2.84 25.48
C THR A 444 -5.15 -1.80 26.13
N SER A 445 -3.93 -1.63 25.60
CA SER A 445 -2.96 -0.69 26.16
C SER A 445 -3.51 0.73 26.14
N LYS A 446 -3.41 1.44 27.28
CA LYS A 446 -3.73 2.86 27.35
C LYS A 446 -2.70 3.67 26.54
N MET A 447 -3.17 4.33 25.50
CA MET A 447 -2.38 5.22 24.64
C MET A 447 -2.77 6.67 24.91
N LYS A 448 -1.81 7.59 24.95
CA LYS A 448 -2.13 9.03 25.00
C LYS A 448 -2.53 9.51 23.62
N GLN A 449 -3.46 10.45 23.54
CA GLN A 449 -3.75 11.10 22.26
C GLN A 449 -2.56 11.98 21.85
N THR A 450 -2.09 11.81 20.62
CA THR A 450 -1.10 12.70 19.98
C THR A 450 -1.81 13.57 18.95
N LEU A 451 -1.33 14.80 18.70
CA LEU A 451 -1.85 15.65 17.63
C LEU A 451 -0.93 15.59 16.41
N ILE A 452 -1.51 15.30 15.25
CA ILE A 452 -0.84 15.34 13.94
C ILE A 452 -1.52 16.44 13.13
N ALA A 453 -0.75 17.39 12.59
CA ALA A 453 -1.30 18.37 11.66
C ALA A 453 -1.22 17.86 10.23
N VAL A 454 -2.30 18.04 9.47
CA VAL A 454 -2.35 17.82 8.02
C VAL A 454 -2.32 19.20 7.37
N VAL A 455 -1.17 19.54 6.80
CA VAL A 455 -0.92 20.82 6.11
C VAL A 455 -1.11 20.58 4.62
N ASP A 456 -2.31 20.85 4.10
CA ASP A 456 -2.81 20.33 2.81
C ASP A 456 -3.99 21.16 2.26
N THR A 457 -4.92 20.57 1.48
CA THR A 457 -6.12 21.22 0.91
C THR A 457 -7.28 21.41 1.89
N GLY A 458 -7.14 20.94 3.12
CA GLY A 458 -8.20 20.90 4.13
C GLY A 458 -8.51 19.46 4.55
N VAL A 459 -9.49 19.27 5.46
CA VAL A 459 -9.96 17.94 5.85
C VAL A 459 -11.47 17.98 6.06
N ASP A 460 -12.22 17.07 5.42
CA ASP A 460 -13.64 16.92 5.69
C ASP A 460 -13.90 16.19 7.01
N SER A 461 -14.03 16.96 8.09
CA SER A 461 -14.34 16.43 9.42
C SER A 461 -15.76 15.87 9.57
N ARG A 462 -16.63 16.04 8.57
CA ARG A 462 -18.05 15.64 8.63
C ARG A 462 -18.23 14.16 8.35
N LEU A 463 -17.25 13.49 7.73
CA LEU A 463 -17.24 12.06 7.48
C LEU A 463 -17.21 11.27 8.81
N SER A 464 -18.00 10.20 8.93
CA SER A 464 -18.13 9.38 10.15
C SER A 464 -16.78 8.86 10.68
N ASP A 465 -15.89 8.49 9.77
CA ASP A 465 -14.52 8.01 10.06
C ASP A 465 -13.59 9.09 10.62
N LEU A 466 -13.86 10.37 10.34
CA LEU A 466 -13.03 11.50 10.75
C LEU A 466 -13.69 12.36 11.83
N SER A 467 -15.00 12.23 12.02
CA SER A 467 -15.79 12.98 13.00
C SER A 467 -15.27 12.76 14.42
N GLY A 468 -15.01 13.85 15.16
CA GLY A 468 -14.43 13.81 16.50
C GLY A 468 -12.92 13.48 16.57
N THR A 469 -12.33 12.98 15.47
CA THR A 469 -10.88 12.82 15.33
C THR A 469 -10.23 14.11 14.84
N VAL A 470 -10.89 14.81 13.91
CA VAL A 470 -10.44 16.10 13.38
C VAL A 470 -10.79 17.23 14.35
N ARG A 471 -9.78 17.95 14.82
CA ARG A 471 -9.84 19.06 15.77
C ARG A 471 -10.00 20.39 15.02
N THR A 472 -11.18 20.63 14.49
CA THR A 472 -11.53 21.87 13.78
C THR A 472 -11.37 23.12 14.65
N ASP A 473 -11.48 22.98 15.98
CA ASP A 473 -11.19 24.04 16.96
C ASP A 473 -9.72 24.50 16.95
N LEU A 474 -8.81 23.65 16.47
CA LEU A 474 -7.39 23.95 16.29
C LEU A 474 -7.03 24.27 14.82
N GLY A 475 -7.97 24.09 13.91
CA GLY A 475 -7.76 24.22 12.47
C GLY A 475 -7.56 25.66 11.98
N ALA A 476 -7.06 25.79 10.75
CA ALA A 476 -6.96 27.08 10.06
C ALA A 476 -6.98 26.91 8.54
N ASN A 477 -7.59 27.86 7.85
CA ASN A 477 -7.49 28.06 6.42
C ASN A 477 -6.72 29.34 6.14
N LEU A 478 -5.49 29.15 5.65
CA LEU A 478 -4.54 30.23 5.46
C LEU A 478 -4.79 30.99 4.16
N ILE A 479 -5.47 30.36 3.20
CA ILE A 479 -5.86 30.98 1.92
C ILE A 479 -7.03 31.94 2.15
N GLY A 480 -8.10 31.44 2.78
CA GLY A 480 -9.29 32.23 3.13
C GLY A 480 -9.12 33.08 4.39
N ARG A 481 -7.95 33.00 5.06
CA ARG A 481 -7.60 33.70 6.30
C ARG A 481 -8.65 33.56 7.40
N ASN A 482 -9.19 32.36 7.56
CA ASN A 482 -10.24 32.05 8.53
C ASN A 482 -9.98 30.68 9.19
N LYS A 483 -10.93 30.17 9.98
CA LYS A 483 -10.80 28.88 10.67
C LYS A 483 -11.37 27.69 9.90
N ASP A 484 -12.08 27.94 8.81
CA ASP A 484 -12.78 26.92 8.04
C ASP A 484 -11.83 26.19 7.09
N ALA A 485 -11.24 25.12 7.62
CA ALA A 485 -10.30 24.24 6.91
C ALA A 485 -10.99 23.01 6.30
N ILE A 486 -12.26 23.14 5.90
CA ILE A 486 -12.95 22.11 5.14
C ILE A 486 -12.25 21.88 3.80
N ASP A 487 -12.24 20.64 3.33
CA ASP A 487 -11.59 20.25 2.09
C ASP A 487 -12.54 20.44 0.90
N ASP A 488 -12.06 21.16 -0.11
CA ASP A 488 -12.72 21.47 -1.38
C ASP A 488 -12.01 20.84 -2.59
N ASN A 489 -10.94 20.07 -2.36
CA ASN A 489 -10.18 19.34 -3.38
C ASN A 489 -10.28 17.82 -3.18
N GLY A 490 -10.06 17.36 -1.95
CA GLY A 490 -10.13 15.96 -1.54
C GLY A 490 -8.78 15.33 -1.16
N HIS A 491 -7.66 15.90 -1.61
CA HIS A 491 -6.33 15.36 -1.30
C HIS A 491 -6.03 15.34 0.21
N GLY A 492 -6.33 16.41 0.93
CA GLY A 492 -6.09 16.48 2.38
C GLY A 492 -7.00 15.54 3.19
N THR A 493 -8.25 15.33 2.77
CA THR A 493 -9.16 14.34 3.36
C THR A 493 -8.64 12.91 3.15
N HIS A 494 -8.12 12.61 1.97
CA HIS A 494 -7.53 11.31 1.65
C HIS A 494 -6.33 11.00 2.55
N VAL A 495 -5.41 11.96 2.67
CA VAL A 495 -4.24 11.86 3.55
C VAL A 495 -4.66 11.72 5.02
N ALA A 496 -5.66 12.48 5.48
CA ALA A 496 -6.17 12.39 6.86
C ALA A 496 -6.82 11.03 7.16
N GLY A 497 -7.55 10.46 6.19
CA GLY A 497 -8.13 9.12 6.26
C GLY A 497 -7.07 8.04 6.49
N ILE A 498 -5.97 8.07 5.72
CA ILE A 498 -4.83 7.16 5.90
C ILE A 498 -4.26 7.25 7.33
N ILE A 499 -4.19 8.46 7.89
CA ILE A 499 -3.61 8.66 9.23
C ILE A 499 -4.55 8.12 10.32
N ALA A 500 -5.82 8.55 10.31
CA ALA A 500 -6.63 8.55 11.52
C ALA A 500 -8.11 8.20 11.31
N ALA A 501 -8.52 7.68 10.14
CA ALA A 501 -9.86 7.12 10.02
C ALA A 501 -10.10 6.11 11.16
N LYS A 502 -11.26 6.23 11.81
CA LYS A 502 -11.69 5.30 12.85
C LYS A 502 -11.66 3.88 12.28
N ALA A 503 -11.45 2.91 13.16
CA ALA A 503 -11.52 1.51 12.81
C ALA A 503 -12.63 0.85 13.60
N ASP A 504 -13.18 -0.21 13.04
CA ASP A 504 -14.25 -1.02 13.62
C ASP A 504 -15.53 -0.21 13.94
N ASN A 505 -15.80 0.83 13.15
CA ASN A 505 -17.04 1.62 13.24
C ASN A 505 -18.02 1.30 12.10
N HIS A 506 -17.69 0.33 11.23
CA HIS A 506 -18.50 -0.16 10.10
C HIS A 506 -18.54 0.76 8.87
N TYR A 507 -18.13 2.02 9.03
CA TYR A 507 -18.05 2.95 7.92
C TYR A 507 -16.79 2.69 7.10
N SER A 508 -16.87 2.95 5.80
CA SER A 508 -15.75 3.09 4.86
C SER A 508 -14.48 2.30 5.18
N MET A 509 -13.49 2.89 5.88
CA MET A 509 -12.12 2.35 5.96
C MET A 509 -11.43 2.60 7.31
N ALA A 510 -10.32 1.90 7.57
CA ALA A 510 -9.50 2.08 8.78
C ALA A 510 -8.23 2.90 8.54
N GLY A 511 -7.92 3.87 9.41
CA GLY A 511 -6.64 4.58 9.42
C GLY A 511 -5.51 3.74 10.04
N LEU A 512 -4.26 4.20 9.92
CA LEU A 512 -3.14 3.52 10.58
C LEU A 512 -3.08 3.77 12.10
N ASN A 513 -3.54 4.92 12.60
CA ASN A 513 -3.43 5.28 14.02
C ASN A 513 -4.71 5.91 14.59
N GLN A 514 -5.48 5.10 15.32
CA GLN A 514 -6.73 5.50 16.00
C GLN A 514 -6.49 6.30 17.30
N HIS A 515 -5.24 6.48 17.72
CA HIS A 515 -4.87 7.15 18.97
C HIS A 515 -4.31 8.56 18.74
N THR A 516 -4.73 9.21 17.64
CA THR A 516 -4.31 10.55 17.26
C THR A 516 -5.52 11.46 17.03
N GLY A 517 -5.33 12.76 17.21
CA GLY A 517 -6.21 13.78 16.66
C GLY A 517 -5.55 14.44 15.44
N ILE A 518 -6.36 14.95 14.51
CA ILE A 518 -5.91 15.67 13.32
C ILE A 518 -6.13 17.16 13.51
N ILE A 519 -5.12 17.99 13.28
CA ILE A 519 -5.28 19.44 13.14
C ILE A 519 -5.34 19.75 11.63
N PRO A 520 -6.49 20.18 11.08
CA PRO A 520 -6.60 20.51 9.66
C PRO A 520 -6.02 21.90 9.40
N VAL A 521 -5.04 21.99 8.50
CA VAL A 521 -4.36 23.25 8.15
C VAL A 521 -4.39 23.41 6.63
N LYS A 522 -5.39 24.14 6.12
CA LYS A 522 -5.57 24.37 4.69
C LYS A 522 -4.60 25.43 4.19
N VAL A 523 -3.63 25.00 3.38
CA VAL A 523 -2.62 25.85 2.71
C VAL A 523 -2.64 25.70 1.19
N LEU A 524 -3.40 24.72 0.68
CA LEU A 524 -3.62 24.47 -0.75
C LEU A 524 -5.09 24.75 -1.12
N ASP A 525 -5.32 25.32 -2.30
CA ASP A 525 -6.64 25.68 -2.82
C ASP A 525 -7.39 24.45 -3.38
N ALA A 526 -8.56 24.68 -3.99
CA ALA A 526 -9.40 23.64 -4.57
C ALA A 526 -8.70 22.89 -5.73
N TYR A 527 -7.65 23.45 -6.32
CA TYR A 527 -6.84 22.86 -7.39
C TYR A 527 -5.55 22.21 -6.86
N GLY A 528 -5.32 22.22 -5.54
CA GLY A 528 -4.11 21.68 -4.92
C GLY A 528 -2.91 22.63 -5.00
N ASN A 529 -3.10 23.89 -5.38
CA ASN A 529 -2.03 24.89 -5.47
C ASN A 529 -1.91 25.69 -4.18
N GLY A 530 -0.70 26.06 -3.79
CA GLY A 530 -0.51 26.90 -2.61
C GLY A 530 0.81 27.65 -2.59
N ASP A 531 0.76 28.86 -2.06
CA ASP A 531 1.89 29.77 -2.03
C ASP A 531 2.81 29.55 -0.81
N THR A 532 4.05 29.97 -0.98
CA THR A 532 5.11 29.87 0.04
C THR A 532 4.69 30.47 1.40
N GLU A 533 3.97 31.59 1.40
CA GLU A 533 3.47 32.24 2.62
C GLU A 533 2.52 31.32 3.40
N HIS A 534 1.49 30.78 2.74
CA HIS A 534 0.49 29.92 3.36
C HIS A 534 1.12 28.66 3.92
N ILE A 535 2.05 28.03 3.20
CA ILE A 535 2.75 26.83 3.65
C ILE A 535 3.59 27.12 4.90
N ALA A 536 4.37 28.21 4.90
CA ALA A 536 5.21 28.59 6.04
C ALA A 536 4.38 28.95 7.29
N LEU A 537 3.29 29.71 7.11
CA LEU A 537 2.34 30.02 8.19
C LEU A 537 1.62 28.77 8.67
N GLY A 538 1.27 27.84 7.79
CA GLY A 538 0.65 26.57 8.12
C GLY A 538 1.54 25.70 9.02
N ILE A 539 2.84 25.59 8.69
CA ILE A 539 3.82 24.90 9.54
C ILE A 539 3.88 25.57 10.92
N LYS A 540 4.00 26.90 10.96
CA LYS A 540 4.06 27.64 12.23
C LYS A 540 2.80 27.45 13.06
N HIS A 541 1.62 27.57 12.45
CA HIS A 541 0.32 27.38 13.10
C HIS A 541 0.18 25.98 13.68
N ALA A 542 0.52 24.94 12.91
CA ALA A 542 0.52 23.55 13.38
C ALA A 542 1.38 23.37 14.65
N VAL A 543 2.59 23.93 14.65
CA VAL A 543 3.49 23.89 15.82
C VAL A 543 2.87 24.62 17.01
N ASP A 544 2.35 25.83 16.79
CA ASP A 544 1.78 26.68 17.85
C ASP A 544 0.49 26.09 18.45
N LYS A 545 -0.25 25.30 17.66
CA LYS A 545 -1.43 24.53 18.11
C LYS A 545 -1.09 23.18 18.73
N GLY A 546 0.19 22.89 18.92
CA GLY A 546 0.66 21.75 19.71
C GLY A 546 0.80 20.44 18.93
N ALA A 547 0.81 20.49 17.60
CA ALA A 547 1.15 19.31 16.79
C ALA A 547 2.49 18.72 17.22
N LYS A 548 2.59 17.39 17.29
CA LYS A 548 3.85 16.67 17.52
C LYS A 548 4.44 16.11 16.24
N VAL A 549 3.58 15.91 15.23
CA VAL A 549 3.95 15.53 13.87
C VAL A 549 3.20 16.43 12.91
N ILE A 550 3.85 16.83 11.82
CA ILE A 550 3.24 17.54 10.70
C ILE A 550 3.38 16.64 9.47
N ASN A 551 2.27 16.35 8.81
CA ASN A 551 2.23 15.71 7.50
C ASN A 551 2.17 16.80 6.42
N MET A 552 3.11 16.78 5.48
CA MET A 552 3.13 17.64 4.31
C MET A 552 3.21 16.78 3.05
N SER A 553 2.06 16.47 2.47
CA SER A 553 1.94 15.69 1.24
C SER A 553 2.00 16.60 0.01
N LEU A 554 3.01 17.48 -0.02
CA LEU A 554 3.19 18.54 -1.02
C LEU A 554 4.68 18.75 -1.31
N GLY A 555 4.99 19.41 -2.42
CA GLY A 555 6.35 19.73 -2.80
C GLY A 555 6.42 20.83 -3.87
N GLY A 556 7.61 21.40 -4.03
CA GLY A 556 7.90 22.42 -5.03
C GLY A 556 9.37 22.85 -4.97
N TYR A 557 9.65 24.08 -5.41
CA TYR A 557 11.00 24.65 -5.42
C TYR A 557 11.49 25.07 -4.03
N TYR A 558 12.82 25.21 -3.89
CA TYR A 558 13.44 25.65 -2.64
C TYR A 558 12.91 27.01 -2.19
N SER A 559 12.59 27.10 -0.89
CA SER A 559 12.20 28.35 -0.25
C SER A 559 12.91 28.54 1.09
N LYS A 560 13.58 29.68 1.23
CA LYS A 560 14.24 30.07 2.48
C LYS A 560 13.22 30.30 3.61
N VAL A 561 12.03 30.81 3.28
CA VAL A 561 10.96 31.09 4.26
C VAL A 561 10.42 29.78 4.84
N ILE A 562 10.16 28.80 3.98
CA ILE A 562 9.75 27.46 4.44
C ILE A 562 10.89 26.81 5.25
N GLU A 563 12.17 26.99 4.90
CA GLU A 563 13.30 26.49 5.72
C GLU A 563 13.31 27.08 7.14
N TYR A 564 12.99 28.37 7.30
CA TYR A 564 12.82 28.98 8.62
C TYR A 564 11.66 28.35 9.40
N ALA A 565 10.54 28.06 8.75
CA ALA A 565 9.39 27.40 9.38
C ALA A 565 9.72 25.95 9.77
N MET A 566 10.44 25.21 8.91
CA MET A 566 10.95 23.87 9.19
C MET A 566 11.93 23.86 10.37
N ASN A 567 12.82 24.85 10.45
CA ASN A 567 13.71 25.05 11.59
C ASN A 567 12.92 25.38 12.87
N TYR A 568 11.87 26.20 12.78
CA TYR A 568 10.99 26.52 13.92
C TYR A 568 10.31 25.26 14.47
N ALA A 569 9.75 24.42 13.60
CA ALA A 569 9.20 23.12 13.99
C ALA A 569 10.25 22.23 14.70
N ALA A 570 11.47 22.17 14.17
CA ALA A 570 12.56 21.42 14.78
C ALA A 570 12.96 21.96 16.16
N GLN A 571 13.06 23.28 16.33
CA GLN A 571 13.35 23.93 17.63
C GLN A 571 12.27 23.64 18.68
N LYS A 572 11.01 23.46 18.23
CA LYS A 572 9.87 23.11 19.08
C LYS A 572 9.68 21.59 19.27
N ASN A 573 10.64 20.78 18.81
CA ASN A 573 10.60 19.32 18.88
C ASN A 573 9.38 18.71 18.15
N VAL A 574 9.00 19.26 17.00
CA VAL A 574 7.96 18.73 16.12
C VAL A 574 8.63 17.99 14.96
N LEU A 575 8.16 16.79 14.65
CA LEU A 575 8.64 16.02 13.49
C LEU A 575 7.85 16.43 12.26
N VAL A 576 8.53 16.83 11.17
CA VAL A 576 7.87 17.13 9.90
C VAL A 576 8.15 16.01 8.90
N VAL A 577 7.10 15.39 8.38
CA VAL A 577 7.13 14.27 7.42
C VAL A 577 6.65 14.81 6.07
N VAL A 578 7.45 14.60 5.01
CA VAL A 578 7.25 15.29 3.72
C VAL A 578 7.34 14.29 2.56
N ALA A 579 6.46 14.42 1.58
CA ALA A 579 6.48 13.65 0.34
C ALA A 579 7.74 13.96 -0.50
N SER A 580 8.38 12.94 -1.09
CA SER A 580 9.64 13.15 -1.84
C SER A 580 9.46 13.72 -3.24
N GLY A 581 8.29 13.59 -3.87
CA GLY A 581 8.02 14.00 -5.25
C GLY A 581 7.55 12.83 -6.13
N ASN A 582 6.93 13.15 -7.27
CA ASN A 582 6.25 12.16 -8.13
C ASN A 582 6.80 12.12 -9.58
N ASP A 583 8.04 12.58 -9.77
CA ASP A 583 8.65 12.75 -11.10
C ASP A 583 9.49 11.52 -11.52
N GLY A 584 9.72 10.56 -10.62
CA GLY A 584 10.50 9.34 -10.90
C GLY A 584 12.00 9.59 -11.12
N ILE A 585 12.49 10.78 -10.76
CA ILE A 585 13.88 11.22 -10.97
C ILE A 585 14.70 11.21 -9.66
N PRO A 586 16.04 11.19 -9.72
CA PRO A 586 16.94 11.28 -8.56
C PRO A 586 17.00 12.69 -7.92
N GLU A 587 15.91 13.47 -8.01
CA GLU A 587 15.77 14.82 -7.48
C GLU A 587 14.47 14.91 -6.68
N MET A 588 14.61 15.05 -5.36
CA MET A 588 13.45 15.23 -4.47
C MET A 588 13.03 16.71 -4.42
N GLY A 589 11.73 16.94 -4.34
CA GLY A 589 11.17 18.28 -4.16
C GLY A 589 11.50 18.90 -2.79
N TYR A 590 11.26 20.20 -2.66
CA TYR A 590 11.33 20.92 -1.39
C TYR A 590 9.90 21.05 -0.80
N PRO A 591 9.67 20.87 0.53
CA PRO A 591 10.65 20.83 1.61
C PRO A 591 11.26 19.47 1.95
N ALA A 592 11.07 18.42 1.13
CA ALA A 592 11.57 17.08 1.45
C ALA A 592 13.12 17.04 1.57
N THR A 593 13.82 17.84 0.79
CA THR A 593 15.28 18.00 0.85
C THR A 593 15.78 18.82 2.05
N SER A 594 14.89 19.44 2.84
CA SER A 594 15.27 20.13 4.07
C SER A 594 15.90 19.15 5.08
N LYS A 595 16.98 19.56 5.76
CA LYS A 595 17.62 18.75 6.81
C LYS A 595 16.70 18.49 8.02
N TYR A 596 15.62 19.25 8.16
CA TYR A 596 14.61 19.11 9.21
C TYR A 596 13.47 18.17 8.80
N ALA A 597 13.31 17.86 7.51
CA ALA A 597 12.27 16.99 6.98
C ALA A 597 12.59 15.51 7.18
N MET A 598 11.54 14.70 7.31
CA MET A 598 11.58 13.26 7.12
C MET A 598 10.96 12.96 5.76
N ALA A 599 11.80 12.91 4.72
CA ALA A 599 11.39 12.65 3.34
C ALA A 599 10.92 11.21 3.13
N VAL A 600 9.76 11.04 2.51
CA VAL A 600 9.11 9.74 2.32
C VAL A 600 8.85 9.47 0.83
N GLY A 601 9.41 8.36 0.35
CA GLY A 601 9.16 7.83 -0.99
C GLY A 601 8.01 6.81 -1.00
N ALA A 602 7.56 6.43 -2.19
CA ALA A 602 6.44 5.52 -2.39
C ALA A 602 6.90 4.11 -2.78
N SER A 603 6.20 3.11 -2.26
CA SER A 603 6.30 1.70 -2.70
C SER A 603 4.93 1.18 -3.11
N ASN A 604 4.91 0.14 -3.95
CA ASN A 604 3.68 -0.53 -4.37
C ASN A 604 3.42 -1.85 -3.60
N ARG A 605 2.33 -2.53 -3.95
CA ARG A 605 1.90 -3.81 -3.35
C ARG A 605 2.86 -4.99 -3.56
N MET A 606 3.96 -4.80 -4.27
CA MET A 606 4.98 -5.81 -4.58
C MET A 606 6.28 -5.66 -3.79
N ASP A 607 6.38 -4.66 -2.90
CA ASP A 607 7.65 -4.22 -2.30
C ASP A 607 8.66 -3.69 -3.30
N ILE A 608 8.17 -2.97 -4.30
CA ILE A 608 9.01 -2.27 -5.25
C ILE A 608 8.76 -0.78 -5.05
N ALA A 609 9.81 0.03 -5.20
CA ALA A 609 9.66 1.48 -5.29
C ALA A 609 8.66 1.80 -6.40
N ALA A 610 7.75 2.74 -6.17
CA ALA A 610 6.82 3.16 -7.21
C ALA A 610 7.60 3.90 -8.30
N GLU A 611 7.25 3.68 -9.57
CA GLU A 611 7.99 4.23 -10.72
C GLU A 611 8.02 5.76 -10.71
N PHE A 612 6.96 6.40 -10.22
CA PHE A 612 6.87 7.85 -10.06
C PHE A 612 7.63 8.38 -8.83
N SER A 613 8.07 7.55 -7.89
CA SER A 613 8.62 8.05 -6.62
C SER A 613 9.96 8.75 -6.85
N SER A 614 10.02 10.08 -6.70
CA SER A 614 11.29 10.80 -6.70
C SER A 614 12.17 10.33 -5.53
N TYR A 615 13.47 10.25 -5.76
CA TYR A 615 14.41 9.63 -4.84
C TYR A 615 15.73 10.40 -4.76
N GLY A 616 16.62 10.02 -3.84
CA GLY A 616 17.95 10.63 -3.78
C GLY A 616 18.52 10.86 -2.38
N LYS A 617 19.55 11.71 -2.33
CA LYS A 617 20.28 11.99 -1.10
C LYS A 617 19.36 12.58 -0.03
N GLY A 618 19.27 11.88 1.10
CA GLY A 618 18.46 12.35 2.23
C GLY A 618 17.06 11.76 2.29
N LEU A 619 16.68 10.94 1.31
CA LEU A 619 15.46 10.13 1.38
C LEU A 619 15.49 9.30 2.67
N SER A 620 14.50 9.49 3.54
CA SER A 620 14.55 8.90 4.88
C SER A 620 14.10 7.44 4.85
N MET A 621 13.02 7.14 4.14
CA MET A 621 12.43 5.80 3.99
C MET A 621 11.31 5.82 2.95
N SER A 622 10.70 4.67 2.66
CA SER A 622 9.50 4.57 1.84
C SER A 622 8.31 4.00 2.61
N ALA A 623 7.10 4.20 2.07
CA ALA A 623 5.87 3.60 2.56
C ALA A 623 4.90 3.32 1.39
N PRO A 624 3.82 2.55 1.60
CA PRO A 624 2.81 2.32 0.56
C PRO A 624 2.27 3.61 -0.04
N GLY A 625 2.41 3.78 -1.36
CA GLY A 625 1.98 5.00 -2.07
C GLY A 625 1.35 4.77 -3.44
N SER A 626 1.20 3.53 -3.91
CA SER A 626 0.54 3.20 -5.19
C SER A 626 -0.81 2.52 -4.93
N ASP A 627 -1.85 2.96 -5.62
CA ASP A 627 -3.23 2.47 -5.49
C ASP A 627 -3.69 2.41 -4.03
N ILE A 628 -3.65 3.57 -3.37
CA ILE A 628 -3.99 3.68 -1.95
C ILE A 628 -5.46 4.10 -1.84
N PRO A 629 -6.35 3.21 -1.35
CA PRO A 629 -7.73 3.57 -1.10
C PRO A 629 -7.81 4.46 0.14
N SER A 630 -8.40 5.66 0.01
CA SER A 630 -8.79 6.47 1.16
C SER A 630 -9.96 7.40 0.90
N LEU A 631 -10.43 8.06 1.97
CA LEU A 631 -11.64 8.88 2.01
C LEU A 631 -11.54 10.10 1.10
N MET A 632 -12.66 10.45 0.45
CA MET A 632 -12.86 11.69 -0.30
C MET A 632 -13.99 12.51 0.36
N PRO A 633 -14.05 13.85 0.15
CA PRO A 633 -15.08 14.71 0.75
C PRO A 633 -16.51 14.29 0.36
N ASP A 634 -16.68 13.70 -0.81
CA ASP A 634 -17.96 13.17 -1.30
C ASP A 634 -18.38 11.84 -0.62
N GLY A 635 -17.62 11.38 0.36
CA GLY A 635 -17.91 10.19 1.15
C GLY A 635 -17.39 8.88 0.55
N ASN A 636 -16.93 8.87 -0.71
CA ASN A 636 -16.37 7.66 -1.30
C ASN A 636 -14.97 7.36 -0.73
N VAL A 637 -14.59 6.10 -0.83
CA VAL A 637 -13.17 5.74 -0.82
C VAL A 637 -12.70 5.68 -2.27
N SER A 638 -11.59 6.32 -2.57
CA SER A 638 -10.99 6.37 -3.91
C SER A 638 -9.52 5.99 -3.89
N TYR A 639 -9.04 5.40 -4.99
CA TYR A 639 -7.61 5.08 -5.15
C TYR A 639 -6.83 6.32 -5.58
N LEU A 640 -5.84 6.72 -4.80
CA LEU A 640 -4.82 7.69 -5.22
C LEU A 640 -3.42 7.07 -5.19
N SER A 641 -2.56 7.58 -6.06
CA SER A 641 -1.15 7.18 -6.17
C SER A 641 -0.25 8.39 -6.06
N GLY A 642 0.76 8.31 -5.19
CA GLY A 642 1.73 9.37 -4.98
C GLY A 642 2.57 9.16 -3.72
N THR A 643 3.72 9.83 -3.65
CA THR A 643 4.48 9.98 -2.40
C THR A 643 3.67 10.72 -1.33
N SER A 644 2.69 11.51 -1.77
CA SER A 644 1.61 12.08 -0.94
C SER A 644 0.84 11.05 -0.13
N MET A 645 0.59 9.85 -0.66
CA MET A 645 -0.12 8.77 0.06
C MET A 645 0.83 7.94 0.93
N ALA A 646 2.13 7.93 0.63
CA ALA A 646 3.14 7.25 1.46
C ALA A 646 3.44 8.01 2.76
N THR A 647 3.54 9.34 2.66
CA THR A 647 3.81 10.28 3.76
C THR A 647 2.89 10.08 4.99
N PRO A 648 1.55 10.00 4.86
CA PRO A 648 0.66 9.84 6.00
C PRO A 648 0.85 8.55 6.78
N TYR A 649 1.27 7.43 6.14
CA TYR A 649 1.60 6.22 6.89
C TYR A 649 2.77 6.44 7.85
N VAL A 650 3.81 7.17 7.41
CA VAL A 650 4.96 7.50 8.25
C VAL A 650 4.57 8.48 9.35
N ALA A 651 3.75 9.49 9.04
CA ALA A 651 3.24 10.46 10.02
C ALA A 651 2.38 9.77 11.09
N ALA A 652 1.50 8.86 10.69
CA ALA A 652 0.65 8.07 11.59
C ALA A 652 1.47 7.16 12.50
N ALA A 653 2.46 6.45 11.95
CA ALA A 653 3.38 5.62 12.74
C ALA A 653 4.18 6.47 13.75
N ALA A 654 4.68 7.64 13.35
CA ALA A 654 5.36 8.57 14.25
C ALA A 654 4.46 9.03 15.40
N GLY A 655 3.21 9.43 15.08
CA GLY A 655 2.21 9.77 16.08
C GLY A 655 1.90 8.62 17.03
N LEU A 656 1.83 7.39 16.53
CA LEU A 656 1.57 6.20 17.34
C LEU A 656 2.70 5.93 18.34
N LEU A 657 3.96 6.09 17.92
CA LEU A 657 5.12 5.97 18.83
C LEU A 657 5.05 7.00 19.95
N LEU A 658 4.62 8.23 19.65
CA LEU A 658 4.44 9.31 20.63
C LEU A 658 3.23 9.06 21.54
N SER A 659 2.14 8.49 21.01
CA SER A 659 0.99 8.07 21.79
C SER A 659 1.36 6.99 22.82
N LYS A 660 2.30 6.09 22.47
CA LYS A 660 2.86 5.09 23.39
C LYS A 660 3.87 5.70 24.37
N ASN A 661 4.76 6.57 23.89
CA ASN A 661 5.79 7.21 24.69
C ASN A 661 5.95 8.70 24.31
N PRO A 662 5.24 9.61 25.01
CA PRO A 662 5.26 11.04 24.72
C PRO A 662 6.60 11.73 24.98
N THR A 663 7.57 11.04 25.61
CA THR A 663 8.89 11.61 25.93
C THR A 663 9.91 11.44 24.78
N LEU A 664 9.55 10.70 23.73
CA LEU A 664 10.40 10.54 22.56
C LEU A 664 10.61 11.88 21.85
N LYS A 665 11.87 12.20 21.59
CA LYS A 665 12.26 13.35 20.75
C LYS A 665 12.12 12.99 19.27
N PRO A 666 11.92 13.97 18.36
CA PRO A 666 11.80 13.71 16.91
C PRO A 666 12.92 12.85 16.33
N ASN A 667 14.18 13.10 16.72
CA ASN A 667 15.32 12.29 16.27
C ASN A 667 15.27 10.84 16.77
N GLN A 668 14.68 10.58 17.94
CA GLN A 668 14.48 9.22 18.43
C GLN A 668 13.38 8.50 17.63
N VAL A 669 12.26 9.18 17.37
CA VAL A 669 11.17 8.68 16.52
C VAL A 669 11.70 8.34 15.12
N ARG A 670 12.39 9.28 14.47
CA ARG A 670 13.05 9.09 13.17
C ARG A 670 13.96 7.87 13.17
N ASN A 671 14.87 7.78 14.14
CA ASN A 671 15.80 6.65 14.24
C ASN A 671 15.10 5.31 14.48
N ILE A 672 14.00 5.28 15.23
CA ILE A 672 13.24 4.04 15.43
C ILE A 672 12.65 3.60 14.09
N LEU A 673 11.89 4.46 13.41
CA LEU A 673 11.24 4.16 12.13
C LEU A 673 12.26 3.69 11.08
N GLN A 674 13.36 4.42 10.93
CA GLN A 674 14.43 4.11 9.97
C GLN A 674 15.21 2.82 10.28
N ASN A 675 15.40 2.49 11.55
CA ASN A 675 16.17 1.29 11.92
C ASN A 675 15.29 0.03 11.94
N THR A 676 13.96 0.16 11.97
CA THR A 676 13.02 -0.96 11.93
C THR A 676 12.39 -1.20 10.57
N ALA A 677 12.66 -0.33 9.59
CA ALA A 677 12.16 -0.46 8.23
C ALA A 677 12.57 -1.79 7.58
N ASP A 678 11.65 -2.36 6.80
CA ASP A 678 11.87 -3.57 6.02
C ASP A 678 12.71 -3.24 4.78
N ASP A 679 13.79 -3.98 4.57
CA ASP A 679 14.67 -3.81 3.41
C ASP A 679 13.97 -4.29 2.13
N ILE A 680 13.68 -3.35 1.23
CA ILE A 680 13.02 -3.59 -0.06
C ILE A 680 13.90 -3.15 -1.24
N SER A 681 15.21 -2.96 -1.02
CA SER A 681 16.15 -2.58 -2.09
C SER A 681 16.06 -3.58 -3.25
N PHE A 682 15.99 -3.09 -4.48
CA PHE A 682 16.10 -3.94 -5.66
C PHE A 682 17.53 -4.50 -5.75
N LYS A 683 17.66 -5.78 -6.14
CA LYS A 683 18.96 -6.42 -6.40
C LYS A 683 18.87 -7.13 -7.74
N ALA A 684 19.69 -6.69 -8.70
CA ALA A 684 19.82 -7.38 -9.99
C ALA A 684 20.27 -8.83 -9.77
N VAL A 685 19.77 -9.74 -10.61
CA VAL A 685 19.89 -11.21 -10.42
C VAL A 685 21.32 -11.71 -10.64
N ASP A 686 22.15 -10.95 -11.34
CA ASP A 686 23.57 -11.23 -11.67
C ASP A 686 24.56 -10.45 -10.80
N GLY A 687 24.10 -9.51 -9.98
CA GLY A 687 24.95 -8.67 -9.14
C GLY A 687 25.79 -7.64 -9.90
N THR A 688 25.49 -7.39 -11.18
CA THR A 688 25.95 -6.17 -11.86
C THR A 688 24.97 -5.07 -11.51
N ASP A 689 25.45 -4.02 -10.84
CA ASP A 689 24.62 -2.82 -10.66
C ASP A 689 24.47 -2.19 -12.04
N ASP A 690 23.24 -2.20 -12.58
CA ASP A 690 22.93 -1.48 -13.80
C ASP A 690 23.25 0.01 -13.58
N VAL A 691 24.08 0.57 -14.45
CA VAL A 691 24.38 2.01 -14.46
C VAL A 691 23.15 2.68 -15.08
N PHE A 692 22.40 3.41 -14.27
CA PHE A 692 21.32 4.27 -14.75
C PHE A 692 21.95 5.50 -15.40
N TYR A 693 21.41 5.97 -16.51
CA TYR A 693 21.84 7.20 -17.19
C TYR A 693 20.76 8.26 -17.00
N ASP A 694 21.15 9.50 -16.76
CA ASP A 694 20.22 10.63 -16.69
C ASP A 694 19.80 11.10 -18.10
N GLU A 695 19.02 12.17 -18.17
CA GLU A 695 18.54 12.76 -19.43
C GLU A 695 19.65 13.29 -20.34
N ASN A 696 20.88 13.43 -19.83
CA ASN A 696 22.06 13.86 -20.58
C ASN A 696 22.99 12.68 -20.92
N ASP A 697 22.53 11.43 -20.76
CA ASP A 697 23.33 10.21 -20.92
C ASP A 697 24.53 10.14 -19.95
N GLU A 698 24.47 10.86 -18.82
CA GLU A 698 25.48 10.78 -17.76
C GLU A 698 25.11 9.68 -16.76
N PRO A 699 26.05 8.82 -16.34
CA PRO A 699 25.77 7.75 -15.40
C PRO A 699 25.36 8.33 -14.03
N VAL A 700 24.13 8.05 -13.61
CA VAL A 700 23.63 8.29 -12.26
C VAL A 700 24.45 7.42 -11.30
N VAL A 701 25.38 8.07 -10.60
CA VAL A 701 26.22 7.40 -9.60
C VAL A 701 25.36 7.10 -8.38
N ASP A 702 24.88 5.85 -8.25
CA ASP A 702 24.31 5.35 -6.98
C ASP A 702 25.43 5.32 -5.92
N PRO A 703 25.41 6.25 -4.94
CA PRO A 703 26.38 6.20 -3.89
C PRO A 703 26.00 5.02 -3.00
N LYS A 704 26.76 3.92 -3.09
CA LYS A 704 26.60 2.74 -2.23
C LYS A 704 26.76 3.08 -0.75
N ILE A 705 25.67 3.51 -0.12
CA ILE A 705 25.60 3.85 1.30
C ILE A 705 25.18 2.60 2.06
N PRO A 706 26.01 2.05 2.96
CA PRO A 706 25.68 0.78 3.61
C PRO A 706 24.36 0.82 4.37
N GLY A 707 23.40 -0.01 3.97
CA GLY A 707 22.11 -0.17 4.63
C GLY A 707 21.09 0.93 4.31
N ILE A 708 21.40 1.79 3.35
CA ILE A 708 20.48 2.78 2.77
C ILE A 708 20.48 2.54 1.27
N ASP A 709 19.31 2.41 0.70
CA ASP A 709 19.07 2.28 -0.72
C ASP A 709 18.70 3.66 -1.29
N TRP A 710 19.20 4.00 -2.47
CA TRP A 710 19.00 5.35 -3.02
C TRP A 710 17.53 5.61 -3.41
N MET A 711 16.81 4.55 -3.83
CA MET A 711 15.39 4.61 -4.24
C MET A 711 14.41 4.48 -3.07
N THR A 712 14.78 3.74 -2.02
CA THR A 712 13.85 3.39 -0.92
C THR A 712 14.31 3.87 0.46
N GLY A 713 15.43 4.60 0.51
CA GLY A 713 16.02 5.12 1.73
C GLY A 713 16.37 4.01 2.71
N HIS A 714 15.85 4.09 3.94
CA HIS A 714 16.04 3.02 4.92
C HIS A 714 15.19 1.75 4.67
N GLY A 715 14.32 1.75 3.66
CA GLY A 715 13.39 0.67 3.35
C GLY A 715 11.93 1.04 3.66
N ARG A 716 11.01 0.09 3.51
CA ARG A 716 9.57 0.28 3.71
C ARG A 716 9.24 0.37 5.20
N LEU A 717 8.31 1.25 5.57
CA LEU A 717 7.72 1.32 6.91
C LEU A 717 7.23 -0.06 7.41
N ASN A 718 7.60 -0.36 8.65
CA ASN A 718 7.09 -1.49 9.44
C ASN A 718 6.64 -0.95 10.81
N ALA A 719 5.34 -0.62 10.93
CA ALA A 719 4.80 0.04 12.10
C ALA A 719 4.82 -0.88 13.34
N PHE A 720 4.60 -2.18 13.16
CA PHE A 720 4.71 -3.18 14.22
C PHE A 720 6.12 -3.25 14.82
N ALA A 721 7.16 -3.31 13.97
CA ALA A 721 8.54 -3.38 14.43
C ALA A 721 8.98 -2.08 15.13
N ALA A 722 8.51 -0.93 14.64
CA ALA A 722 8.74 0.37 15.26
C ALA A 722 8.09 0.47 16.65
N LEU A 723 6.79 0.12 16.77
CA LEU A 723 6.09 0.11 18.05
C LEU A 723 6.68 -0.91 19.02
N SER A 724 7.05 -2.09 18.53
CA SER A 724 7.76 -3.11 19.32
C SER A 724 9.09 -2.59 19.86
N ALA A 725 9.83 -1.77 19.12
CA ALA A 725 11.07 -1.17 19.61
C ALA A 725 10.82 -0.23 20.80
N VAL A 726 9.72 0.53 20.78
CA VAL A 726 9.31 1.38 21.92
C VAL A 726 8.88 0.53 23.11
N GLU A 727 8.00 -0.47 22.91
CA GLU A 727 7.53 -1.39 23.96
C GLU A 727 8.67 -2.17 24.63
N LEU A 728 9.71 -2.52 23.86
CA LEU A 728 10.89 -3.22 24.33
C LEU A 728 11.96 -2.28 24.89
N ASN A 729 11.80 -0.95 24.84
CA ASN A 729 12.87 0.01 25.12
C ASN A 729 14.19 -0.35 24.39
N ALA A 730 14.04 -0.75 23.12
CA ALA A 730 15.09 -1.35 22.33
C ALA A 730 15.99 -0.26 21.73
N SER A 731 17.29 -0.36 21.95
CA SER A 731 18.29 0.46 21.27
C SER A 731 19.61 -0.30 21.12
N VAL A 732 20.35 -0.01 20.06
CA VAL A 732 21.65 -0.61 19.77
C VAL A 732 22.72 0.47 19.85
N ASN A 733 23.76 0.23 20.64
CA ASN A 733 24.92 1.12 20.69
C ASN A 733 25.72 1.02 19.40
N LYS A 734 26.44 2.09 19.05
CA LYS A 734 27.33 2.13 17.89
C LYS A 734 28.25 0.89 17.85
N VAL A 735 28.25 0.21 16.69
CA VAL A 735 29.13 -0.93 16.44
C VAL A 735 30.31 -0.47 15.58
N GLU A 736 31.52 -0.69 16.06
CA GLU A 736 32.76 -0.39 15.34
C GLU A 736 33.48 -1.69 14.94
N ASP A 737 34.30 -1.64 13.90
CA ASP A 737 34.92 -2.82 13.30
C ASP A 737 35.92 -3.57 14.20
N GLN A 738 36.38 -2.96 15.30
CA GLN A 738 37.18 -3.59 16.35
C GLN A 738 36.34 -4.21 17.48
N HIS A 739 35.04 -3.97 17.54
CA HIS A 739 34.20 -4.56 18.60
C HIS A 739 34.05 -6.08 18.38
N GLN A 740 34.00 -6.84 19.49
CA GLN A 740 33.68 -8.29 19.54
C GLN A 740 32.33 -8.54 20.20
N LYS A 741 31.52 -7.50 20.32
CA LYS A 741 30.21 -7.56 20.94
C LYS A 741 29.31 -6.48 20.36
N VAL A 742 28.02 -6.80 20.28
CA VAL A 742 26.96 -5.82 20.09
C VAL A 742 26.31 -5.57 21.44
N THR A 743 26.14 -4.31 21.80
CA THR A 743 25.57 -3.91 23.09
C THR A 743 24.41 -2.95 22.87
N GLY A 744 23.53 -2.85 23.86
CA GLY A 744 22.37 -1.98 23.77
C GLY A 744 21.43 -2.13 24.95
N LYS A 745 20.23 -1.57 24.82
CA LYS A 745 19.14 -1.70 25.79
C LYS A 745 17.98 -2.49 25.21
N ALA A 746 17.31 -3.22 26.07
CA ALA A 746 16.06 -3.91 25.80
C ALA A 746 15.39 -4.29 27.14
N LYS A 747 14.08 -4.49 27.16
CA LYS A 747 13.29 -4.92 28.32
C LYS A 747 13.93 -6.16 28.94
N ALA A 748 14.05 -6.19 30.27
CA ALA A 748 14.71 -7.29 30.98
C ALA A 748 14.16 -8.66 30.55
N GLY A 749 15.05 -9.62 30.28
CA GLY A 749 14.68 -10.96 29.79
C GLY A 749 14.31 -11.04 28.30
N ALA A 750 14.33 -9.95 27.53
CA ALA A 750 14.13 -10.01 26.08
C ALA A 750 15.26 -10.83 25.42
N ALA A 751 14.89 -11.66 24.45
CA ALA A 751 15.83 -12.45 23.65
C ALA A 751 16.46 -11.56 22.57
N ILE A 752 17.77 -11.72 22.31
CA ILE A 752 18.52 -10.97 21.30
C ILE A 752 19.24 -11.94 20.37
N SER A 753 19.12 -11.72 19.07
CA SER A 753 19.90 -12.42 18.04
C SER A 753 20.48 -11.41 17.04
N VAL A 754 21.78 -11.49 16.77
CA VAL A 754 22.49 -10.58 15.87
C VAL A 754 22.76 -11.29 14.55
N TYR A 755 22.32 -10.71 13.44
CA TYR A 755 22.46 -11.25 12.09
C TYR A 755 23.27 -10.32 11.19
N ARG A 756 23.88 -10.90 10.16
CA ARG A 756 24.39 -10.22 8.97
C ARG A 756 23.81 -10.92 7.74
N GLY A 757 22.89 -10.28 7.05
CA GLY A 757 22.03 -10.96 6.07
C GLY A 757 21.33 -12.14 6.74
N LYS A 758 21.44 -13.34 6.15
CA LYS A 758 20.88 -14.58 6.71
C LYS A 758 21.77 -15.25 7.78
N THR A 759 23.02 -14.79 7.95
CA THR A 759 23.99 -15.42 8.87
C THR A 759 23.78 -14.94 10.31
N LEU A 760 23.54 -15.87 11.23
CA LEU A 760 23.54 -15.60 12.67
C LEU A 760 24.98 -15.41 13.18
N LEU A 761 25.26 -14.29 13.84
CA LEU A 761 26.57 -13.96 14.41
C LEU A 761 26.66 -14.24 15.92
N GLY A 762 25.54 -14.19 16.63
CA GLY A 762 25.50 -14.42 18.08
C GLY A 762 24.09 -14.26 18.66
N LYS A 763 23.90 -14.82 19.86
CA LYS A 763 22.65 -14.73 20.64
C LYS A 763 22.94 -14.28 22.08
N GLY A 764 21.93 -13.74 22.75
CA GLY A 764 21.99 -13.42 24.17
C GLY A 764 20.63 -12.95 24.69
N THR A 765 20.62 -12.47 25.92
CA THR A 765 19.40 -12.01 26.62
C THR A 765 19.67 -10.67 27.31
N ALA A 766 18.65 -9.82 27.40
CA ALA A 766 18.73 -8.59 28.18
C ALA A 766 18.79 -8.90 29.68
N SER A 767 19.73 -8.27 30.37
CA SER A 767 19.89 -8.40 31.83
C SER A 767 18.70 -7.81 32.60
N LYS A 768 18.63 -8.08 33.91
CA LYS A 768 17.64 -7.47 34.83
C LYS A 768 17.66 -5.93 34.79
N LYS A 769 18.80 -5.32 34.46
CA LYS A 769 18.97 -3.85 34.34
C LYS A 769 18.54 -3.29 32.97
N GLY A 770 18.02 -4.13 32.07
CA GLY A 770 17.55 -3.70 30.75
C GLY A 770 18.67 -3.44 29.73
N THR A 771 19.87 -3.99 29.95
CA THR A 771 21.00 -3.90 29.00
C THR A 771 21.39 -5.27 28.47
N PHE A 772 21.86 -5.36 27.22
CA PHE A 772 22.38 -6.59 26.63
C PHE A 772 23.82 -6.43 26.11
N SER A 773 24.54 -7.55 26.01
CA SER A 773 25.87 -7.65 25.42
C SER A 773 26.03 -9.01 24.74
N VAL A 774 25.85 -9.05 23.42
CA VAL A 774 25.98 -10.27 22.61
C VAL A 774 27.38 -10.36 22.03
N LYS A 775 28.11 -11.43 22.34
CA LYS A 775 29.44 -11.69 21.76
C LYS A 775 29.30 -12.03 20.27
N ILE A 776 30.14 -11.42 19.43
CA ILE A 776 30.23 -11.68 17.99
C ILE A 776 31.70 -11.65 17.54
N LYS A 777 32.02 -12.28 16.41
CA LYS A 777 33.31 -12.04 15.73
C LYS A 777 33.37 -10.60 15.21
N HIS A 778 34.58 -10.05 15.08
CA HIS A 778 34.80 -8.74 14.46
C HIS A 778 34.15 -8.66 13.09
N GLN A 779 33.48 -7.53 12.81
CA GLN A 779 32.86 -7.26 11.52
C GLN A 779 33.63 -6.16 10.81
N ASN A 780 33.80 -6.28 9.50
CA ASN A 780 34.44 -5.22 8.72
C ASN A 780 33.53 -3.99 8.66
N LYS A 781 34.12 -2.80 8.47
CA LYS A 781 33.35 -1.56 8.24
C LYS A 781 32.37 -1.75 7.08
N ASN A 782 31.27 -0.99 7.08
CA ASN A 782 30.22 -1.00 6.06
C ASN A 782 29.39 -2.29 5.99
N LYS A 783 29.54 -3.21 6.95
CA LYS A 783 28.59 -4.33 7.08
C LYS A 783 27.35 -3.88 7.84
N VAL A 784 26.19 -4.27 7.33
CA VAL A 784 24.89 -4.05 7.96
C VAL A 784 24.57 -5.24 8.86
N LEU A 785 24.20 -4.95 10.11
CA LEU A 785 23.76 -5.93 11.09
C LEU A 785 22.29 -5.71 11.42
N HIS A 786 21.57 -6.80 11.64
CA HIS A 786 20.18 -6.80 12.09
C HIS A 786 20.12 -7.43 13.49
N ILE A 787 19.69 -6.64 14.47
CA ILE A 787 19.57 -7.06 15.86
C ILE A 787 18.09 -7.34 16.12
N LYS A 788 17.72 -8.62 16.09
CA LYS A 788 16.37 -9.07 16.42
C LYS A 788 16.20 -9.11 17.93
N ILE A 789 15.17 -8.46 18.44
CA ILE A 789 14.85 -8.38 19.86
C ILE A 789 13.38 -8.76 20.04
N SER A 790 13.08 -9.68 20.95
CA SER A 790 11.70 -10.09 21.21
C SER A 790 11.42 -10.40 22.68
N LYS A 791 10.17 -10.14 23.09
CA LYS A 791 9.62 -10.56 24.39
C LYS A 791 8.09 -10.57 24.30
N GLY A 792 7.48 -11.73 24.56
CA GLY A 792 6.03 -11.89 24.42
C GLY A 792 5.57 -11.60 22.98
N LYS A 793 4.54 -10.77 22.82
CA LYS A 793 4.02 -10.35 21.50
C LYS A 793 4.93 -9.33 20.78
N ALA A 794 5.80 -8.63 21.51
CA ALA A 794 6.66 -7.60 20.93
C ALA A 794 7.88 -8.23 20.25
N ALA A 795 8.12 -7.85 18.99
CA ALA A 795 9.28 -8.28 18.21
C ALA A 795 9.73 -7.18 17.26
N THR A 796 11.02 -6.87 17.26
CA THR A 796 11.62 -5.84 16.39
C THR A 796 12.96 -6.32 15.82
N SER A 797 13.40 -5.71 14.72
CA SER A 797 14.73 -5.90 14.14
C SER A 797 15.37 -4.54 13.92
N LEU A 798 16.35 -4.18 14.75
CA LEU A 798 17.09 -2.92 14.61
C LEU A 798 18.27 -3.08 13.65
N LYS A 799 18.30 -2.26 12.61
CA LYS A 799 19.40 -2.14 11.66
C LYS A 799 20.52 -1.28 12.24
N THR A 800 21.78 -1.69 12.05
CA THR A 800 22.95 -0.85 12.35
C THR A 800 24.10 -1.13 11.40
N VAL A 801 24.90 -0.11 11.11
CA VAL A 801 26.06 -0.21 10.21
C VAL A 801 27.33 -0.22 11.03
N VAL A 802 28.20 -1.21 10.78
CA VAL A 802 29.53 -1.28 11.39
C VAL A 802 30.38 -0.12 10.89
N LYS A 803 30.76 0.79 11.78
CA LYS A 803 31.61 1.94 11.46
C LYS A 803 33.10 1.59 11.63
N LYS A 804 33.97 2.34 10.97
CA LYS A 804 35.42 2.26 11.21
C LYS A 804 35.72 2.79 12.62
N GLY A 805 36.44 2.01 13.42
CA GLY A 805 36.91 2.44 14.74
C GLY A 805 37.95 3.55 14.68
N LYS A 806 38.02 4.33 15.76
CA LYS A 806 39.12 5.29 15.96
C LYS A 806 40.40 4.55 16.36
N ALA A 807 41.55 5.12 16.00
CA ALA A 807 42.82 4.65 16.52
C ALA A 807 42.82 4.75 18.07
N PRO A 808 43.51 3.85 18.79
CA PRO A 808 43.59 3.92 20.23
C PRO A 808 44.17 5.26 20.73
N ALA A 809 43.87 5.62 21.97
CA ALA A 809 44.57 6.71 22.64
C ALA A 809 46.07 6.37 22.80
N LYS A 810 46.91 7.41 22.90
CA LYS A 810 48.34 7.22 23.22
C LYS A 810 48.46 6.50 24.58
N PRO A 811 49.38 5.53 24.73
CA PRO A 811 49.62 4.90 26.03
C PRO A 811 50.11 5.93 27.06
N LYS A 812 49.93 5.66 28.35
CA LYS A 812 50.67 6.33 29.42
C LYS A 812 51.88 5.46 29.74
N VAL A 813 53.07 6.04 29.72
CA VAL A 813 54.33 5.31 29.94
C VAL A 813 55.00 5.85 31.18
N ASN A 814 55.40 4.96 32.09
CA ASN A 814 56.10 5.31 33.31
C ASN A 814 57.52 5.80 32.97
N ARG A 815 58.17 6.47 33.93
CA ARG A 815 59.56 6.92 33.80
C ARG A 815 60.48 5.72 33.48
N VAL A 816 61.38 5.92 32.52
CA VAL A 816 62.43 4.95 32.12
C VAL A 816 63.80 5.54 32.42
N THR A 817 64.67 4.78 33.09
CA THR A 817 66.03 5.17 33.48
C THR A 817 67.06 4.24 32.85
N VAL A 818 68.36 4.55 32.96
CA VAL A 818 69.44 3.67 32.47
C VAL A 818 69.43 2.29 33.15
N LYS A 819 68.90 2.19 34.38
CA LYS A 819 68.75 0.92 35.13
C LYS A 819 67.49 0.14 34.72
N SER A 820 66.58 0.72 33.93
CA SER A 820 65.31 0.08 33.59
C SER A 820 65.50 -1.09 32.61
N LYS A 821 65.15 -2.30 33.05
CA LYS A 821 65.05 -3.53 32.21
C LYS A 821 63.67 -3.72 31.58
N THR A 822 62.73 -2.82 31.87
CA THR A 822 61.35 -2.87 31.35
C THR A 822 60.81 -1.48 31.08
N VAL A 823 59.88 -1.40 30.12
CA VAL A 823 58.99 -0.24 29.92
C VAL A 823 57.62 -0.63 30.44
N LYS A 824 57.12 0.09 31.45
CA LYS A 824 55.81 -0.15 32.08
C LYS A 824 54.87 1.01 31.81
N GLY A 825 53.57 0.74 31.84
CA GLY A 825 52.57 1.77 31.67
C GLY A 825 51.15 1.21 31.54
N THR A 826 50.24 2.06 31.07
CA THR A 826 48.84 1.71 30.86
C THR A 826 48.34 2.17 29.49
N ALA A 827 47.48 1.39 28.86
CA ALA A 827 46.67 1.80 27.70
C ALA A 827 45.27 1.16 27.80
N GLY A 828 44.45 1.26 26.76
CA GLY A 828 43.19 0.49 26.70
C GLY A 828 43.44 -1.01 26.84
N ALA A 829 42.52 -1.74 27.49
CA ALA A 829 42.65 -3.18 27.73
C ALA A 829 42.71 -3.99 26.43
N GLY A 830 43.50 -5.07 26.43
CA GLY A 830 43.69 -5.97 25.27
C GLY A 830 44.40 -5.36 24.04
N LEU A 831 44.95 -4.15 24.13
CA LEU A 831 45.73 -3.52 23.05
C LEU A 831 47.14 -4.09 22.94
N THR A 832 47.70 -4.03 21.74
CA THR A 832 49.10 -4.39 21.47
C THR A 832 49.99 -3.16 21.61
N ILE A 833 50.91 -3.16 22.57
CA ILE A 833 51.92 -2.13 22.79
C ILE A 833 53.18 -2.46 22.01
N LYS A 834 53.69 -1.49 21.26
CA LYS A 834 54.99 -1.59 20.57
C LYS A 834 55.94 -0.55 21.15
N VAL A 835 57.08 -1.02 21.65
CA VAL A 835 58.22 -0.16 22.01
C VAL A 835 59.14 -0.10 20.81
N LYS A 836 59.46 1.10 20.35
CA LYS A 836 60.29 1.38 19.18
C LYS A 836 61.52 2.19 19.58
N ASN A 837 62.64 1.98 18.91
CA ASN A 837 63.87 2.75 19.13
C ASN A 837 63.82 4.13 18.44
N LYS A 838 64.92 4.90 18.49
CA LYS A 838 65.03 6.23 17.86
C LYS A 838 64.71 6.23 16.36
N SER A 839 65.06 5.15 15.66
CA SER A 839 64.78 4.94 14.23
C SER A 839 63.37 4.38 13.97
N LYS A 840 62.48 4.38 14.97
CA LYS A 840 61.11 3.84 14.94
C LYS A 840 61.02 2.34 14.63
N LYS A 841 62.12 1.58 14.70
CA LYS A 841 62.12 0.10 14.59
C LYS A 841 61.55 -0.50 15.87
N VAL A 842 60.60 -1.42 15.74
CA VAL A 842 60.01 -2.14 16.89
C VAL A 842 61.08 -3.01 17.53
N ILE A 843 61.30 -2.80 18.83
CA ILE A 843 62.25 -3.58 19.64
C ILE A 843 61.55 -4.50 20.64
N GLN A 844 60.28 -4.23 20.97
CA GLN A 844 59.47 -5.11 21.79
C GLN A 844 57.97 -4.93 21.50
N THR A 845 57.22 -6.02 21.57
CA THR A 845 55.76 -6.03 21.45
C THR A 845 55.13 -6.80 22.62
N VAL A 846 54.17 -6.21 23.32
CA VAL A 846 53.42 -6.86 24.40
C VAL A 846 51.94 -6.52 24.32
N LYS A 847 51.07 -7.30 24.97
CA LYS A 847 49.65 -6.95 25.11
C LYS A 847 49.38 -6.36 26.49
N THR A 848 48.47 -5.39 26.56
CA THR A 848 47.92 -4.93 27.83
C THR A 848 46.98 -5.99 28.42
N ASN A 849 46.95 -6.13 29.74
CA ASN A 849 46.02 -7.02 30.44
C ASN A 849 44.57 -6.46 30.47
N SER A 850 43.67 -7.16 31.19
CA SER A 850 42.26 -6.77 31.35
C SER A 850 42.05 -5.41 32.05
N LYS A 851 43.04 -4.96 32.83
CA LYS A 851 43.06 -3.63 33.48
C LYS A 851 43.81 -2.57 32.65
N GLY A 852 44.30 -2.92 31.46
CA GLY A 852 45.03 -2.00 30.58
C GLY A 852 46.52 -1.83 30.91
N ALA A 853 47.07 -2.53 31.89
CA ALA A 853 48.48 -2.43 32.26
C ALA A 853 49.36 -3.26 31.32
N PHE A 854 50.59 -2.78 31.04
CA PHE A 854 51.60 -3.51 30.27
C PHE A 854 52.99 -3.44 30.91
N THR A 855 53.80 -4.47 30.65
CA THR A 855 55.23 -4.51 30.98
C THR A 855 55.99 -5.11 29.81
N ALA A 856 56.81 -4.30 29.14
CA ALA A 856 57.62 -4.70 28.00
C ALA A 856 59.08 -4.88 28.42
N LYS A 857 59.62 -6.09 28.34
CA LYS A 857 61.04 -6.35 28.63
C LYS A 857 61.92 -5.75 27.54
N ILE A 858 62.91 -4.94 27.92
CA ILE A 858 63.86 -4.29 27.01
C ILE A 858 65.29 -4.44 27.54
N LYS A 859 66.29 -4.37 26.66
CA LYS A 859 67.68 -4.23 27.09
C LYS A 859 67.88 -2.85 27.76
N PRO A 860 68.76 -2.71 28.76
CA PRO A 860 69.13 -1.41 29.33
C PRO A 860 69.50 -0.40 28.23
N GLN A 861 69.13 0.87 28.42
CA GLN A 861 69.30 1.92 27.42
C GLN A 861 70.26 2.99 27.94
N LYS A 862 71.07 3.59 27.06
CA LYS A 862 71.96 4.71 27.41
C LYS A 862 71.13 5.95 27.78
N ALA A 863 71.67 6.79 28.67
CA ALA A 863 71.04 8.08 29.01
C ALA A 863 70.79 8.92 27.75
N LYS A 864 69.71 9.71 27.74
CA LYS A 864 69.22 10.52 26.60
C LYS A 864 68.72 9.70 25.39
N THR A 865 68.72 8.36 25.43
CA THR A 865 68.11 7.54 24.37
C THR A 865 66.62 7.83 24.27
N VAL A 866 66.11 7.94 23.04
CA VAL A 866 64.68 8.16 22.77
C VAL A 866 64.01 6.84 22.39
N LEU A 867 62.96 6.50 23.10
CA LEU A 867 62.03 5.42 22.75
C LEU A 867 60.70 6.02 22.31
N TYR A 868 60.02 5.34 21.39
CA TYR A 868 58.65 5.64 21.00
C TYR A 868 57.75 4.49 21.39
N VAL A 869 56.70 4.76 22.16
CA VAL A 869 55.73 3.73 22.57
C VAL A 869 54.39 4.03 21.91
N THR A 870 53.87 3.06 21.15
CA THR A 870 52.53 3.12 20.53
C THR A 870 51.65 2.00 21.05
N ALA A 871 50.34 2.18 20.94
CA ALA A 871 49.32 1.15 21.18
C ALA A 871 48.56 0.88 19.89
N SER A 872 48.30 -0.38 19.57
CA SER A 872 47.56 -0.81 18.37
C SER A 872 46.34 -1.62 18.77
N ASP A 873 45.23 -1.40 18.08
CA ASP A 873 44.05 -2.27 18.20
C ASP A 873 44.20 -3.56 17.36
N VAL A 874 43.19 -4.43 17.46
CA VAL A 874 43.08 -5.68 16.70
C VAL A 874 42.98 -5.48 15.19
N ARG A 875 42.64 -4.27 14.73
CA ARG A 875 42.63 -3.86 13.32
C ARG A 875 43.95 -3.18 12.91
N LYS A 876 44.98 -3.28 13.75
CA LYS A 876 46.33 -2.74 13.56
C LYS A 876 46.37 -1.21 13.43
N ARG A 877 45.34 -0.48 13.86
CA ARG A 877 45.38 0.98 13.92
C ARG A 877 46.25 1.41 15.09
N GLU A 878 47.31 2.16 14.81
CA GLU A 878 48.25 2.65 15.81
C GLU A 878 47.82 4.01 16.38
N SER A 879 48.03 4.19 17.67
CA SER A 879 47.92 5.47 18.35
C SER A 879 49.08 6.41 18.00
N LYS A 880 48.92 7.71 18.33
CA LYS A 880 50.05 8.63 18.36
C LYS A 880 51.13 8.11 19.31
N ALA A 881 52.40 8.23 18.91
CA ALA A 881 53.53 7.75 19.71
C ALA A 881 53.78 8.61 20.95
N VAL A 882 54.15 7.96 22.05
CA VAL A 882 54.71 8.61 23.24
C VAL A 882 56.22 8.62 23.11
N LYS A 883 56.82 9.81 23.07
CA LYS A 883 58.28 9.98 23.12
C LYS A 883 58.75 9.85 24.57
N VAL A 884 59.59 8.87 24.85
CA VAL A 884 60.17 8.62 26.18
C VAL A 884 61.67 8.82 26.10
N VAL A 885 62.19 9.78 26.87
CA VAL A 885 63.64 10.03 26.97
C VAL A 885 64.15 9.29 28.21
N VAL A 886 65.14 8.41 28.01
CA VAL A 886 65.77 7.64 29.09
C VAL A 886 66.59 8.58 29.98
N LYS A 887 66.20 8.68 31.24
CA LYS A 887 66.91 9.51 32.24
C LYS A 887 68.07 8.75 32.88
N LYS A 888 69.03 9.48 33.46
CA LYS A 888 70.01 8.87 34.37
C LYS A 888 69.29 8.20 35.55
#